data_AF-A0ABD3R9H9-F1
#
_entry.id   AF-A0ABD3R9H9-F1
#
_cell.length_a   1.000
_cell.length_b   1.000
_cell.length_c   1.000
_cell.angle_alpha   90.00
_cell.angle_beta   90.00
_cell.angle_gamma   90.00
#
_symmetry.space_group_name_H-M   'P 1'
#
loop_
_entity.id
_entity.type
_entity.pdbx_description
1 polymer ?
#
loop_
_entity_poly.entity_id
_entity_poly.type
_entity_poly.pdbx_seq_one_letter_code
_entity_poly.pdbx_strand_id
1 'polypeptide(L)'
;MMSSLCVGAIIKTTLACVVAYLLGVALSPHVIPVDYFRQSGGSSTLAVLVGGNDTVPRRPDVESASSSSSVPEGPPSPVIPPRGRNPLEQSYASLLDLDSNGGVDPFADVDIFVHRNGEAYPCSRQGSPPPDDDGEGGAALSWTSRALLDSAIVLPSTVGDITLKSQDKYAFDAILTSALMGGGMSIPPLLHDGGEACGPTWKNHILDSIPALASISSLLKYCDMGIDRTTVQLDHDRIVNVPKTGTKPCHFHTREGLRITGLRHLAQLAKDAGVVAAGKEECALGVDGTCEDDDANTSTTRRKELHLYAVQAGRQFIFAPKYVGEIFDLPHVPVPLDLPVRLEVISLVPRVFDVYNFFNREESAAIVDKALKETSESHKMKRSSTGANGYNINSQRTSENGFDTHSDVAQAVKRRCMTVLGFDEYEESLTDGLQILRYNKTTAYVPHLDWIDDYGKQNEHDCEYASCDCIPLLLMMLISVIVTTTTVDTEHLGTNRFATILLYMTDMKEGDGGETVFTEGYPPGDGIRLEFEEAQVALRKSGDTAGILEENSWEENMVVRCRSRLSIRPHSSRAVLFYSQNPDGTPDQKSMHGGCPVIRGEKWAANLWVWNGPRNGYPGSPTNQDVVERNRAAGKQNTQQKQTSFLNTQTDETMRNAQLYFQDTFWGKMGFGDPAINVNTYKGHQWHVKVNEMTVKTFIIDDSPNQSYTI
;
A
#
# COMPACT_ATOMS: atom_id res chain seq x y z
N MET A 1 -31.53 6.71 -58.11
CA MET A 1 -32.26 7.95 -57.74
C MET A 1 -32.49 8.12 -56.22
N MET A 2 -31.85 7.34 -55.32
CA MET A 2 -31.99 7.50 -53.86
C MET A 2 -30.74 8.05 -53.14
N SER A 3 -29.69 8.43 -53.86
CA SER A 3 -28.47 8.99 -53.26
C SER A 3 -28.43 10.54 -53.18
N SER A 4 -29.36 11.23 -53.86
CA SER A 4 -29.38 12.72 -53.89
C SER A 4 -30.28 13.35 -52.82
N LEU A 5 -31.18 12.58 -52.20
CA LEU A 5 -32.12 13.10 -51.19
C LEU A 5 -31.53 13.17 -49.76
N CYS A 6 -30.50 12.36 -49.45
CA CYS A 6 -29.86 12.38 -48.12
C CYS A 6 -28.87 13.54 -47.94
N VAL A 7 -28.14 13.91 -49.00
CA VAL A 7 -27.17 15.02 -48.96
C VAL A 7 -27.87 16.38 -48.82
N GLY A 8 -29.04 16.55 -49.46
CA GLY A 8 -29.83 17.78 -49.35
C GLY A 8 -30.49 18.00 -47.98
N ALA A 9 -30.75 16.93 -47.21
CA ALA A 9 -31.31 17.03 -45.86
C ALA A 9 -30.24 17.43 -44.83
N ILE A 10 -29.04 16.86 -44.94
CA ILE A 10 -27.91 17.14 -44.03
C ILE A 10 -27.40 18.58 -44.19
N ILE A 11 -27.30 19.09 -45.43
CA ILE A 11 -26.87 20.48 -45.68
C ILE A 11 -27.88 21.48 -45.11
N LYS A 12 -29.19 21.18 -45.15
CA LYS A 12 -30.23 22.07 -44.61
C LYS A 12 -30.24 22.10 -43.07
N THR A 13 -29.90 21.00 -42.39
CA THR A 13 -29.85 20.97 -40.91
C THR A 13 -28.61 21.67 -40.38
N THR A 14 -27.45 21.46 -41.01
CA THR A 14 -26.20 22.10 -40.60
C THR A 14 -26.23 23.61 -40.83
N LEU A 15 -26.84 24.07 -41.93
CA LEU A 15 -27.00 25.51 -42.19
C LEU A 15 -27.97 26.17 -41.20
N ALA A 16 -29.02 25.48 -40.76
CA ALA A 16 -29.96 25.98 -39.75
C ALA A 16 -29.31 26.14 -38.36
N CYS A 17 -28.46 25.19 -37.96
CA CYS A 17 -27.72 25.26 -36.68
C CYS A 17 -26.64 26.35 -36.68
N VAL A 18 -25.94 26.55 -37.80
CA VAL A 18 -24.93 27.62 -37.92
C VAL A 18 -25.59 29.00 -37.97
N VAL A 19 -26.73 29.14 -38.65
CA VAL A 19 -27.50 30.40 -38.65
C VAL A 19 -28.08 30.70 -37.26
N ALA A 20 -28.53 29.69 -36.50
CA ALA A 20 -28.99 29.87 -35.12
C ALA A 20 -27.86 30.23 -34.15
N TYR A 21 -26.66 29.65 -34.32
CA TYR A 21 -25.47 30.00 -33.54
C TYR A 21 -24.98 31.41 -33.86
N LEU A 22 -24.93 31.79 -35.14
CA LEU A 22 -24.55 33.15 -35.56
C LEU A 22 -25.60 34.20 -35.17
N LEU A 23 -26.90 33.86 -35.18
CA LEU A 23 -27.96 34.70 -34.63
C LEU A 23 -27.84 34.83 -33.10
N GLY A 24 -27.50 33.76 -32.38
CA GLY A 24 -27.26 33.79 -30.93
C GLY A 24 -26.07 34.65 -30.53
N VAL A 25 -24.98 34.59 -31.32
CA VAL A 25 -23.78 35.42 -31.12
C VAL A 25 -24.04 36.88 -31.54
N ALA A 26 -24.84 37.14 -32.57
CA ALA A 26 -25.19 38.49 -33.01
C ALA A 26 -26.26 39.18 -32.13
N LEU A 27 -27.11 38.41 -31.42
CA LEU A 27 -28.16 38.92 -30.54
C LEU A 27 -27.74 39.07 -29.07
N SER A 28 -26.49 38.76 -28.73
CA SER A 28 -25.95 39.05 -27.39
C SER A 28 -24.95 40.23 -27.39
N PRO A 29 -25.44 41.49 -27.50
CA PRO A 29 -24.67 42.62 -27.04
C PRO A 29 -25.44 43.42 -25.97
N HIS A 30 -25.84 42.82 -24.85
CA HIS A 30 -26.21 43.57 -23.63
C HIS A 30 -26.18 42.70 -22.37
N VAL A 31 -25.04 42.63 -21.69
CA VAL A 31 -25.01 42.73 -20.23
C VAL A 31 -23.82 43.62 -19.84
N ILE A 32 -24.17 44.78 -19.28
CA ILE A 32 -23.29 45.83 -18.74
C ILE A 32 -22.78 45.40 -17.33
N PRO A 33 -21.58 45.86 -16.92
CA PRO A 33 -20.94 45.53 -15.66
C PRO A 33 -21.40 46.41 -14.49
N VAL A 34 -21.18 45.95 -13.25
CA VAL A 34 -20.99 46.81 -12.07
C VAL A 34 -19.87 46.24 -11.21
N ASP A 35 -18.73 46.92 -11.22
CA ASP A 35 -17.73 46.89 -10.15
C ASP A 35 -18.33 47.47 -8.85
N TYR A 36 -17.99 46.92 -7.68
CA TYR A 36 -17.67 47.75 -6.50
C TYR A 36 -16.89 46.98 -5.41
N PHE A 37 -15.58 47.27 -5.41
CA PHE A 37 -14.63 47.43 -4.30
C PHE A 37 -13.55 46.39 -3.96
N ARG A 38 -12.35 46.97 -3.96
CA ARG A 38 -10.99 46.46 -3.87
C ARG A 38 -10.35 47.07 -2.60
N GLN A 39 -9.38 46.34 -2.06
CA GLN A 39 -8.36 46.70 -1.07
C GLN A 39 -8.05 48.19 -0.85
N SER A 40 -7.83 48.59 0.42
CA SER A 40 -6.51 48.99 0.99
C SER A 40 -6.58 50.09 2.07
N GLY A 41 -5.90 49.84 3.19
CA GLY A 41 -5.12 50.81 4.00
C GLY A 41 -5.80 52.00 4.69
N GLY A 42 -5.68 52.08 6.03
CA GLY A 42 -5.87 53.35 6.73
C GLY A 42 -6.08 53.25 8.23
N SER A 43 -4.98 53.37 8.99
CA SER A 43 -5.00 53.74 10.41
C SER A 43 -5.63 55.12 10.58
N SER A 44 -6.65 55.26 11.44
CA SER A 44 -6.76 56.25 12.53
C SER A 44 -8.21 56.42 13.03
N THR A 45 -8.35 56.25 14.35
CA THR A 45 -9.19 56.97 15.31
C THR A 45 -10.44 57.72 14.78
N LEU A 46 -11.64 57.31 15.23
CA LEU A 46 -12.63 58.28 15.74
C LEU A 46 -13.61 57.63 16.72
N ALA A 47 -13.79 58.32 17.84
CA ALA A 47 -14.61 57.98 18.98
C ALA A 47 -16.12 58.03 18.69
N VAL A 48 -16.89 57.21 19.41
CA VAL A 48 -18.30 57.49 19.72
C VAL A 48 -18.41 57.77 21.21
N LEU A 49 -18.86 58.99 21.47
CA LEU A 49 -19.33 59.53 22.74
C LEU A 49 -20.67 58.87 23.12
N VAL A 50 -20.74 58.30 24.33
CA VAL A 50 -21.92 58.43 25.20
C VAL A 50 -21.39 58.76 26.59
N GLY A 51 -21.77 59.93 27.09
CA GLY A 51 -21.31 60.48 28.36
C GLY A 51 -22.10 59.97 29.57
N GLY A 52 -21.50 60.19 30.74
CA GLY A 52 -22.11 59.99 32.04
C GLY A 52 -21.08 60.00 33.17
N ASN A 53 -20.64 61.21 33.55
CA ASN A 53 -20.34 61.70 34.92
C ASN A 53 -20.11 60.63 36.02
N ASP A 54 -19.03 60.61 36.81
CA ASP A 54 -18.68 61.66 37.78
C ASP A 54 -17.47 61.22 38.65
N THR A 55 -16.60 62.19 38.92
CA THR A 55 -15.84 62.45 40.16
C THR A 55 -14.78 61.47 40.70
N VAL A 56 -13.55 62.00 40.69
CA VAL A 56 -12.38 61.71 41.56
C VAL A 56 -12.71 62.06 43.03
N PRO A 57 -12.04 61.43 44.02
CA PRO A 57 -11.11 62.22 44.83
C PRO A 57 -9.76 61.54 45.13
N ARG A 58 -8.76 62.40 45.35
CA ARG A 58 -7.38 62.15 45.80
C ARG A 58 -7.31 61.78 47.30
N ARG A 59 -6.17 61.17 47.64
CA ARG A 59 -5.42 61.02 48.93
C ARG A 59 -5.92 61.77 50.19
N PRO A 60 -5.49 61.29 51.37
CA PRO A 60 -4.41 62.03 52.05
C PRO A 60 -3.29 61.15 52.65
N ASP A 61 -2.16 61.81 52.85
CA ASP A 61 -0.90 61.36 53.42
C ASP A 61 -0.98 61.18 54.96
N VAL A 62 -0.07 60.38 55.54
CA VAL A 62 0.40 60.54 56.92
C VAL A 62 1.92 60.26 56.97
N GLU A 63 2.66 61.26 57.45
CA GLU A 63 4.09 61.27 57.76
C GLU A 63 4.42 60.78 59.18
N SER A 64 5.73 60.55 59.40
CA SER A 64 6.51 60.57 60.66
C SER A 64 6.64 59.25 61.45
N ALA A 65 7.76 58.86 62.06
CA ALA A 65 9.16 59.29 62.05
C ALA A 65 10.05 58.23 62.76
N SER A 66 11.35 58.24 62.42
CA SER A 66 12.55 57.96 63.25
C SER A 66 12.85 56.58 63.88
N SER A 67 13.91 55.95 63.34
CA SER A 67 15.22 55.70 63.99
C SER A 67 15.65 54.28 64.38
N SER A 68 16.93 54.06 64.04
CA SER A 68 17.95 53.20 64.63
C SER A 68 18.22 51.82 64.00
N SER A 69 19.51 51.66 63.73
CA SER A 69 20.25 50.60 63.08
C SER A 69 20.36 49.32 63.90
N SER A 70 20.33 48.16 63.24
CA SER A 70 21.47 47.24 63.11
C SER A 70 21.02 45.93 62.44
N VAL A 71 21.88 45.43 61.56
CA VAL A 71 21.69 44.27 60.67
C VAL A 71 21.73 42.95 61.47
N PRO A 72 20.85 42.00 61.15
CA PRO A 72 21.31 40.61 61.03
C PRO A 72 20.85 39.96 59.72
N GLU A 73 21.83 39.32 59.06
CA GLU A 73 21.77 38.22 58.09
C GLU A 73 20.48 38.03 57.27
N GLY A 74 20.60 38.27 55.96
CA GLY A 74 19.54 38.01 55.00
C GLY A 74 19.18 36.52 54.92
N PRO A 75 17.92 36.19 54.60
CA PRO A 75 17.49 34.80 54.42
C PRO A 75 18.27 34.17 53.27
N PRO A 76 18.51 32.84 53.30
CA PRO A 76 19.12 32.15 52.17
C PRO A 76 18.26 32.42 50.93
N SER A 77 18.91 32.70 49.80
CA SER A 77 18.28 32.78 48.50
C SER A 77 17.29 31.62 48.35
N PRO A 78 16.08 31.85 47.81
CA PRO A 78 15.14 30.75 47.60
C PRO A 78 15.87 29.68 46.81
N VAL A 79 15.99 28.50 47.41
CA VAL A 79 16.43 27.29 46.72
C VAL A 79 15.42 27.12 45.59
N ILE A 80 15.85 27.43 44.37
CA ILE A 80 15.11 27.10 43.16
C ILE A 80 14.95 25.57 43.23
N PRO A 81 13.71 25.03 43.32
CA PRO A 81 13.54 23.59 43.30
C PRO A 81 14.17 23.07 42.00
N PRO A 82 14.83 21.90 42.00
CA PRO A 82 15.30 21.31 40.75
C PRO A 82 14.11 21.30 39.79
N ARG A 83 14.29 21.84 38.57
CA ARG A 83 13.25 21.82 37.53
C ARG A 83 12.76 20.38 37.43
N GLY A 84 11.52 20.12 37.86
CA GLY A 84 10.90 18.82 37.63
C GLY A 84 10.90 18.56 36.13
N ARG A 85 11.32 17.35 35.71
CA ARG A 85 11.24 16.93 34.30
C ARG A 85 9.83 17.17 33.76
N ASN A 86 9.70 17.54 32.49
CA ASN A 86 8.41 17.75 31.86
C ASN A 86 7.55 16.46 32.03
N PRO A 87 6.28 16.52 32.46
CA PRO A 87 5.41 15.35 32.59
C PRO A 87 5.37 14.45 31.35
N LEU A 88 5.54 15.03 30.15
CA LEU A 88 5.61 14.29 28.90
C LEU A 88 6.93 13.53 28.72
N GLU A 89 8.05 14.10 29.14
CA GLU A 89 9.34 13.40 29.19
C GLU A 89 9.29 12.22 30.17
N GLN A 90 8.65 12.42 31.33
CA GLN A 90 8.42 11.35 32.30
C GLN A 90 7.52 10.24 31.71
N SER A 91 6.49 10.61 30.95
CA SER A 91 5.60 9.67 30.26
C SER A 91 6.33 8.87 29.17
N TYR A 92 7.19 9.53 28.38
CA TYR A 92 8.03 8.92 27.36
C TYR A 92 9.05 7.96 27.98
N ALA A 93 9.76 8.41 29.02
CA ALA A 93 10.70 7.60 29.77
C ALA A 93 10.00 6.40 30.44
N SER A 94 8.80 6.58 30.99
CA SER A 94 7.98 5.49 31.52
C SER A 94 7.47 4.54 30.42
N LEU A 95 7.20 5.02 29.21
CA LEU A 95 6.79 4.17 28.09
C LEU A 95 7.90 3.21 27.67
N LEU A 96 9.14 3.69 27.70
CA LEU A 96 10.35 2.99 27.27
C LEU A 96 11.14 2.35 28.44
N ASP A 97 10.58 2.40 29.65
CA ASP A 97 11.19 1.92 30.90
C ASP A 97 12.61 2.48 31.18
N LEU A 98 12.84 3.76 30.81
CA LEU A 98 14.13 4.45 30.99
C LEU A 98 14.40 4.83 32.45
N ASP A 99 13.38 5.24 33.20
CA ASP A 99 13.54 5.79 34.55
C ASP A 99 13.52 4.74 35.69
N SER A 100 12.97 3.54 35.45
CA SER A 100 12.75 2.53 36.49
C SER A 100 13.91 1.55 36.68
N ASN A 101 14.83 1.42 35.72
CA ASN A 101 15.95 0.45 35.75
C ASN A 101 17.29 1.01 35.22
N GLY A 102 17.47 2.34 35.19
CA GLY A 102 18.67 2.95 34.61
C GLY A 102 18.75 2.76 33.08
N GLY A 103 17.58 2.72 32.42
CA GLY A 103 17.49 2.44 31.00
C GLY A 103 18.14 3.51 30.15
N VAL A 104 19.02 3.08 29.25
CA VAL A 104 19.68 3.93 28.27
C VAL A 104 18.66 4.28 27.18
N ASP A 105 18.61 5.56 26.78
CA ASP A 105 17.81 6.00 25.66
C ASP A 105 18.10 5.14 24.41
N PRO A 106 17.09 4.48 23.81
CA PRO A 106 17.31 3.50 22.75
C PRO A 106 17.84 4.09 21.44
N PHE A 107 17.83 5.42 21.30
CA PHE A 107 18.29 6.13 20.12
C PHE A 107 19.57 6.93 20.36
N ALA A 108 20.18 6.84 21.56
CA ALA A 108 21.37 7.62 21.91
C ALA A 108 22.57 7.34 20.98
N ASP A 109 22.74 6.09 20.56
CA ASP A 109 23.86 5.59 19.74
C ASP A 109 23.40 5.03 18.38
N VAL A 110 22.22 5.44 17.90
CA VAL A 110 21.64 4.98 16.63
C VAL A 110 21.54 6.14 15.66
N ASP A 111 21.89 5.89 14.40
CA ASP A 111 21.71 6.78 13.26
C ASP A 111 20.57 6.25 12.38
N ILE A 112 19.62 7.12 12.07
CA ILE A 112 18.46 6.78 11.24
C ILE A 112 18.75 7.11 9.77
N PHE A 113 18.61 6.12 8.90
CA PHE A 113 18.67 6.26 7.46
C PHE A 113 17.27 6.12 6.87
N VAL A 114 16.89 7.03 5.98
CA VAL A 114 15.57 7.01 5.34
C VAL A 114 15.74 6.68 3.86
N HIS A 115 14.94 5.72 3.40
CA HIS A 115 14.85 5.25 2.03
C HIS A 115 13.46 5.56 1.47
N ARG A 116 13.39 5.80 0.17
CA ARG A 116 12.11 5.76 -0.56
C ARG A 116 11.70 4.30 -0.76
N ASN A 117 10.39 4.04 -0.76
CA ASN A 117 9.81 2.72 -1.02
C ASN A 117 10.40 2.08 -2.29
N GLY A 118 10.88 0.85 -2.16
CA GLY A 118 11.49 0.10 -3.25
C GLY A 118 12.84 0.63 -3.76
N GLU A 119 13.46 1.62 -3.12
CA GLU A 119 14.79 2.15 -3.46
C GLU A 119 15.87 1.69 -2.47
N ALA A 120 16.94 1.11 -3.01
CA ALA A 120 17.92 0.40 -2.18
C ALA A 120 18.88 1.31 -1.42
N TYR A 121 19.14 2.52 -1.93
CA TYR A 121 20.03 3.50 -1.32
C TYR A 121 19.23 4.53 -0.52
N PRO A 122 19.75 4.99 0.63
CA PRO A 122 19.06 5.99 1.43
C PRO A 122 19.02 7.32 0.67
N CYS A 123 17.90 8.01 0.76
CA CYS A 123 17.73 9.35 0.20
C CYS A 123 18.21 10.43 1.18
N SER A 124 18.15 10.17 2.48
CA SER A 124 18.65 11.08 3.51
C SER A 124 19.05 10.30 4.76
N ARG A 125 19.88 10.91 5.59
CA ARG A 125 20.32 10.37 6.87
C ARG A 125 20.07 11.38 7.99
N GLN A 126 20.03 10.86 9.21
CA GLN A 126 19.96 11.68 10.41
C GLN A 126 21.11 12.70 10.43
N GLY A 127 20.78 13.97 10.69
CA GLY A 127 21.75 15.05 10.81
C GLY A 127 22.58 14.97 12.09
N SER A 128 23.58 15.85 12.20
CA SER A 128 24.29 16.02 13.47
C SER A 128 23.38 16.72 14.49
N PRO A 129 23.43 16.32 15.77
CA PRO A 129 22.72 17.06 16.81
C PRO A 129 23.21 18.52 16.86
N PRO A 130 22.32 19.48 17.17
CA PRO A 130 22.69 20.89 17.23
C PRO A 130 23.76 21.17 18.32
N PRO A 131 24.65 22.15 18.11
CA PRO A 131 25.89 22.33 18.89
C PRO A 131 25.80 22.74 20.37
N ASP A 132 24.65 22.66 21.06
CA ASP A 132 24.51 23.17 22.46
C ASP A 132 23.79 22.20 23.41
N ASP A 133 24.06 20.89 23.33
CA ASP A 133 23.35 19.90 24.15
C ASP A 133 24.24 18.86 24.83
N ASP A 134 25.41 19.32 25.26
CA ASP A 134 26.28 18.60 26.18
C ASP A 134 25.61 18.67 27.57
N GLY A 135 24.66 17.76 27.82
CA GLY A 135 23.79 17.79 29.00
C GLY A 135 24.51 18.16 30.30
N GLU A 136 24.26 19.38 30.79
CA GLU A 136 24.52 19.73 32.19
C GLU A 136 23.48 19.00 33.06
N GLY A 137 23.83 17.79 33.48
CA GLY A 137 23.31 17.14 34.68
C GLY A 137 22.06 16.26 34.51
N GLY A 138 22.28 14.95 34.30
CA GLY A 138 21.36 13.90 34.77
C GLY A 138 20.33 13.34 33.78
N ALA A 139 20.81 12.47 32.88
CA ALA A 139 20.04 11.62 31.94
C ALA A 139 19.08 12.39 31.02
N ALA A 140 19.65 13.12 30.05
CA ALA A 140 18.91 13.80 28.99
C ALA A 140 18.61 12.81 27.85
N LEU A 141 17.36 12.85 27.35
CA LEU A 141 16.93 12.12 26.15
C LEU A 141 17.84 12.48 24.95
N SER A 142 18.06 11.53 24.04
CA SER A 142 18.72 11.75 22.77
C SER A 142 17.96 12.78 21.92
N TRP A 143 18.64 13.35 20.92
CA TRP A 143 18.00 14.27 19.99
C TRP A 143 16.82 13.60 19.25
N THR A 144 16.96 12.33 18.86
CA THR A 144 15.88 11.50 18.29
C THR A 144 14.66 11.42 19.21
N SER A 145 14.89 11.05 20.47
CA SER A 145 13.81 10.93 21.46
C SER A 145 13.09 12.26 21.69
N ARG A 146 13.84 13.38 21.72
CA ARG A 146 13.27 14.72 21.86
C ARG A 146 12.47 15.16 20.64
N ALA A 147 12.93 14.88 19.43
CA ALA A 147 12.18 15.18 18.22
C ALA A 147 10.86 14.41 18.16
N LEU A 148 10.87 13.11 18.50
CA LEU A 148 9.65 12.30 18.59
C LEU A 148 8.68 12.83 19.65
N LEU A 149 9.20 13.26 20.80
CA LEU A 149 8.40 13.85 21.87
C LEU A 149 7.78 15.20 21.47
N ASP A 150 8.57 16.10 20.87
CA ASP A 150 8.10 17.41 20.40
C ASP A 150 7.02 17.24 19.32
N SER A 151 7.22 16.33 18.36
CA SER A 151 6.21 16.02 17.34
C SER A 151 4.93 15.42 17.92
N ALA A 152 5.02 14.62 18.98
CA ALA A 152 3.83 14.05 19.64
C ALA A 152 2.96 15.12 20.33
N ILE A 153 3.54 16.25 20.78
CA ILE A 153 2.80 17.34 21.45
C ILE A 153 1.90 18.11 20.48
N VAL A 154 2.30 18.21 19.20
CA VAL A 154 1.64 19.08 18.22
C VAL A 154 0.38 18.44 17.62
N LEU A 155 0.20 17.12 17.72
CA LEU A 155 -1.00 16.45 17.19
C LEU A 155 -2.26 16.87 17.99
N PRO A 156 -3.25 17.51 17.35
CA PRO A 156 -4.45 17.98 18.03
C PRO A 156 -5.43 16.82 18.24
N SER A 157 -5.18 16.03 19.28
CA SER A 157 -6.21 15.26 19.96
C SER A 157 -6.10 15.56 21.45
N THR A 158 -6.57 16.77 21.80
CA THR A 158 -6.97 17.24 23.13
C THR A 158 -6.20 16.68 24.33
N VAL A 159 -5.51 17.57 25.06
CA VAL A 159 -5.25 17.47 26.51
C VAL A 159 -6.25 16.52 27.20
N GLY A 160 -5.83 15.28 27.48
CA GLY A 160 -6.69 14.23 28.02
C GLY A 160 -6.33 12.81 27.54
N ASP A 161 -5.42 12.17 28.27
CA ASP A 161 -5.23 10.71 28.34
C ASP A 161 -4.84 9.85 27.10
N ILE A 162 -4.58 10.41 25.91
CA ILE A 162 -3.82 9.68 24.89
C ILE A 162 -2.33 9.72 25.27
N THR A 163 -1.97 8.90 26.26
CA THR A 163 -0.57 8.61 26.55
C THR A 163 0.07 8.00 25.29
N LEU A 164 1.37 8.22 25.06
CA LEU A 164 2.16 7.52 24.03
C LEU A 164 2.02 5.97 24.08
N LYS A 165 1.39 5.43 25.15
CA LYS A 165 0.98 4.04 25.34
C LYS A 165 -0.26 3.61 24.52
N SER A 166 -1.05 4.56 24.02
CA SER A 166 -2.38 4.33 23.40
C SER A 166 -2.46 4.76 21.93
N GLN A 167 -1.35 5.14 21.32
CA GLN A 167 -1.34 5.61 19.94
C GLN A 167 -1.46 4.44 18.96
N ASP A 168 -2.49 4.51 18.13
CA ASP A 168 -2.67 3.67 16.93
C ASP A 168 -1.57 3.98 15.88
N LYS A 169 -1.28 3.03 15.00
CA LYS A 169 -0.19 3.08 14.01
C LYS A 169 -0.21 4.35 13.15
N TYR A 170 -1.41 4.85 12.83
CA TYR A 170 -1.59 6.09 12.05
C TYR A 170 -1.13 7.36 12.76
N ALA A 171 -1.34 7.45 14.08
CA ALA A 171 -0.84 8.58 14.86
C ALA A 171 0.68 8.54 14.91
N PHE A 172 1.25 7.35 15.06
CA PHE A 172 2.69 7.17 15.05
C PHE A 172 3.33 7.54 13.70
N ASP A 173 2.73 7.16 12.57
CA ASP A 173 3.19 7.56 11.23
C ASP A 173 3.26 9.09 11.08
N ALA A 174 2.25 9.81 11.57
CA ALA A 174 2.22 11.27 11.58
C ALA A 174 3.31 11.87 12.47
N ILE A 175 3.58 11.28 13.63
CA ILE A 175 4.64 11.71 14.55
C ILE A 175 6.01 11.50 13.94
N LEU A 176 6.29 10.30 13.42
CA LEU A 176 7.58 9.97 12.84
C LEU A 176 7.84 10.82 11.60
N THR A 177 6.85 10.97 10.71
CA THR A 177 6.95 11.89 9.57
C THR A 177 7.20 13.33 10.03
N SER A 178 6.51 13.81 11.06
CA SER A 178 6.74 15.15 11.61
C SER A 178 8.15 15.32 12.19
N ALA A 179 8.67 14.32 12.90
CA ALA A 179 9.98 14.37 13.55
C ALA A 179 11.12 14.38 12.52
N LEU A 180 11.00 13.60 11.44
CA LEU A 180 11.98 13.59 10.34
C LEU A 180 12.15 14.97 9.69
N MET A 181 11.07 15.76 9.67
CA MET A 181 10.94 16.97 8.86
C MET A 181 10.94 18.27 9.67
N GLY A 182 11.09 18.19 11.00
CA GLY A 182 11.17 19.37 11.87
C GLY A 182 9.81 20.05 12.10
N GLY A 183 8.72 19.27 12.14
CA GLY A 183 7.34 19.76 12.31
C GLY A 183 6.96 20.19 13.73
N GLY A 184 7.84 20.03 14.72
CA GLY A 184 7.63 20.40 16.12
C GLY A 184 7.73 21.91 16.42
N MET A 185 7.53 22.35 17.68
CA MET A 185 7.57 23.77 18.05
C MET A 185 8.99 24.32 18.22
N SER A 186 9.97 23.47 18.53
CA SER A 186 11.30 23.94 18.95
C SER A 186 12.49 23.04 18.58
N ILE A 187 12.29 21.82 18.07
CA ILE A 187 13.38 20.90 17.72
C ILE A 187 13.64 20.90 16.19
N PRO A 188 14.91 20.98 15.73
CA PRO A 188 15.25 20.89 14.31
C PRO A 188 14.89 19.53 13.69
N PRO A 189 14.74 19.44 12.36
CA PRO A 189 14.43 18.19 11.66
C PRO A 189 15.48 17.11 11.93
N LEU A 190 15.05 15.86 12.12
CA LEU A 190 16.00 14.75 12.25
C LEU A 190 16.84 14.55 10.97
N LEU A 191 16.27 14.80 9.79
CA LEU A 191 17.00 14.70 8.53
C LEU A 191 17.82 15.98 8.27
N HIS A 192 19.08 15.81 7.83
CA HIS A 192 20.06 16.89 7.64
C HIS A 192 19.58 18.05 6.76
N ASP A 193 18.73 17.75 5.78
CA ASP A 193 18.17 18.68 4.80
C ASP A 193 16.67 18.93 5.03
N GLY A 194 16.15 18.54 6.19
CA GLY A 194 14.71 18.54 6.43
C GLY A 194 13.96 17.67 5.43
N GLY A 195 14.58 16.61 4.88
CA GLY A 195 13.98 15.62 3.98
C GLY A 195 13.85 16.02 2.51
N GLU A 196 14.55 17.06 2.06
CA GLU A 196 14.51 17.52 0.66
C GLU A 196 15.06 16.47 -0.35
N ALA A 197 16.10 15.73 0.02
CA ALA A 197 16.68 14.67 -0.81
C ALA A 197 15.78 13.42 -0.89
N CYS A 198 14.80 13.30 0.00
CA CYS A 198 13.77 12.25 -0.03
C CYS A 198 12.51 12.67 -0.80
N GLY A 199 12.66 13.59 -1.74
CA GLY A 199 11.59 14.05 -2.61
C GLY A 199 11.05 13.03 -3.61
N PRO A 200 9.89 13.30 -4.22
CA PRO A 200 9.41 12.53 -5.36
C PRO A 200 10.38 12.63 -6.55
N THR A 201 10.52 11.54 -7.32
CA THR A 201 11.31 11.54 -8.56
C THR A 201 10.57 12.16 -9.74
N TRP A 202 9.25 12.37 -9.62
CA TRP A 202 8.41 12.98 -10.65
C TRP A 202 8.30 14.51 -10.48
N LYS A 203 8.06 15.20 -11.59
CA LYS A 203 7.95 16.67 -11.65
C LYS A 203 6.50 17.13 -11.46
N ASN A 204 6.33 18.40 -11.06
CA ASN A 204 5.04 19.10 -10.93
C ASN A 204 4.10 18.40 -9.94
N HIS A 205 4.50 18.35 -8.67
CA HIS A 205 3.68 17.73 -7.63
C HIS A 205 2.37 18.53 -7.45
N ILE A 206 1.25 17.87 -7.15
CA ILE A 206 -0.04 18.56 -6.96
C ILE A 206 0.04 19.60 -5.84
N LEU A 207 0.78 19.30 -4.77
CA LEU A 207 1.02 20.24 -3.68
C LEU A 207 1.83 21.49 -4.10
N ASP A 208 2.61 21.43 -5.19
CA ASP A 208 3.30 22.61 -5.75
C ASP A 208 2.30 23.62 -6.35
N SER A 209 1.12 23.14 -6.76
CA SER A 209 0.05 23.99 -7.32
C SER A 209 -0.77 24.72 -6.25
N ILE A 210 -0.59 24.36 -4.98
CA ILE A 210 -1.31 24.95 -3.84
C ILE A 210 -0.39 25.99 -3.20
N PRO A 211 -0.67 27.32 -3.33
CA PRO A 211 0.26 28.36 -2.87
C PRO A 211 0.64 28.27 -1.40
N ALA A 212 -0.27 27.80 -0.54
CA ALA A 212 -0.03 27.62 0.89
C ALA A 212 0.90 26.44 1.21
N LEU A 213 1.10 25.51 0.28
CA LEU A 213 1.89 24.29 0.44
C LEU A 213 3.09 24.20 -0.52
N ALA A 214 3.35 25.22 -1.34
CA ALA A 214 4.43 25.19 -2.32
C ALA A 214 5.82 24.99 -1.70
N SER A 215 6.02 25.46 -0.47
CA SER A 215 7.28 25.40 0.28
C SER A 215 7.35 24.28 1.32
N ILE A 216 6.44 23.29 1.28
CA ILE A 216 6.60 22.11 2.15
C ILE A 216 7.76 21.26 1.66
N SER A 217 8.35 20.51 2.58
CA SER A 217 9.50 19.69 2.22
C SER A 217 9.17 18.55 1.28
N SER A 218 10.15 18.18 0.45
CA SER A 218 9.97 17.18 -0.59
C SER A 218 9.61 15.78 -0.06
N LEU A 219 10.04 15.33 1.13
CA LEU A 219 9.53 14.07 1.70
C LEU A 219 8.02 14.12 1.95
N LEU A 220 7.45 15.26 2.37
CA LEU A 220 5.99 15.36 2.54
C LEU A 220 5.27 15.27 1.20
N LYS A 221 5.85 15.84 0.13
CA LYS A 221 5.36 15.65 -1.25
C LYS A 221 5.48 14.19 -1.70
N TYR A 222 6.50 13.49 -1.25
CA TYR A 222 6.64 12.05 -1.50
C TYR A 222 5.57 11.24 -0.75
N CYS A 223 5.32 11.56 0.53
CA CYS A 223 4.34 10.84 1.36
C CYS A 223 2.88 11.07 0.91
N ASP A 224 2.53 12.32 0.60
CA ASP A 224 1.20 12.73 0.18
C ASP A 224 1.17 12.92 -1.33
N MET A 225 0.81 11.86 -2.04
CA MET A 225 0.69 11.87 -3.51
C MET A 225 -0.45 12.77 -4.01
N GLY A 226 -1.28 13.29 -3.08
CA GLY A 226 -2.51 14.01 -3.33
C GLY A 226 -3.67 13.09 -3.70
N ILE A 227 -4.87 13.67 -3.68
CA ILE A 227 -6.13 12.92 -3.79
C ILE A 227 -6.27 12.13 -5.11
N ASP A 228 -5.60 12.57 -6.17
CA ASP A 228 -5.69 11.93 -7.50
C ASP A 228 -4.72 10.77 -7.70
N ARG A 229 -3.75 10.60 -6.80
CA ARG A 229 -2.70 9.58 -6.91
C ARG A 229 -2.60 8.70 -5.67
N THR A 230 -3.27 9.08 -4.59
CA THR A 230 -3.34 8.32 -3.34
C THR A 230 -4.50 7.34 -3.42
N THR A 231 -4.21 6.05 -3.57
CA THR A 231 -5.26 5.03 -3.55
C THR A 231 -5.88 4.98 -2.15
N VAL A 232 -7.21 5.02 -2.08
CA VAL A 232 -7.96 4.95 -0.83
C VAL A 232 -7.97 3.50 -0.36
N GLN A 233 -7.27 3.23 0.73
CA GLN A 233 -7.24 1.94 1.41
C GLN A 233 -8.38 1.83 2.45
N LEU A 234 -8.63 0.64 2.98
CA LEU A 234 -9.67 0.43 4.01
C LEU A 234 -9.48 1.32 5.24
N ASP A 235 -8.24 1.62 5.55
CA ASP A 235 -7.84 2.40 6.72
C ASP A 235 -7.53 3.87 6.39
N HIS A 236 -7.84 4.33 5.18
CA HIS A 236 -7.52 5.69 4.76
C HIS A 236 -8.16 6.76 5.65
N ASP A 237 -9.35 6.47 6.17
CA ASP A 237 -10.10 7.34 7.10
C ASP A 237 -9.49 7.37 8.51
N ARG A 238 -8.64 6.39 8.85
CA ARG A 238 -7.89 6.33 10.12
C ARG A 238 -6.56 7.09 10.03
N ILE A 239 -6.10 7.44 8.83
CA ILE A 239 -4.83 8.15 8.63
C ILE A 239 -4.90 9.53 9.29
N VAL A 240 -4.01 9.73 10.26
CA VAL A 240 -3.81 11.01 10.93
C VAL A 240 -2.90 11.87 10.08
N ASN A 241 -3.35 13.08 9.72
CA ASN A 241 -2.54 13.99 8.93
C ASN A 241 -1.35 14.53 9.74
N VAL A 242 -0.26 14.86 9.04
CA VAL A 242 0.92 15.49 9.64
C VAL A 242 0.53 16.86 10.22
N PRO A 243 0.90 17.17 11.47
CA PRO A 243 0.59 18.45 12.09
C PRO A 243 1.10 19.65 11.29
N LYS A 244 0.40 20.78 11.39
CA LYS A 244 0.69 22.08 10.73
C LYS A 244 0.56 22.09 9.20
N THR A 245 0.92 21.01 8.50
CA THR A 245 0.82 20.93 7.04
C THR A 245 -0.52 20.37 6.60
N GLY A 246 -1.12 19.47 7.38
CA GLY A 246 -2.37 18.80 7.03
C GLY A 246 -2.21 17.75 5.92
N THR A 247 -0.98 17.44 5.52
CA THR A 247 -0.64 16.45 4.49
C THR A 247 -0.71 15.03 5.03
N LYS A 248 -0.84 14.04 4.16
CA LYS A 248 -0.75 12.62 4.55
C LYS A 248 0.68 12.24 4.97
N PRO A 249 0.86 11.43 6.03
CA PRO A 249 2.17 10.94 6.44
C PRO A 249 2.62 9.76 5.56
N CYS A 250 3.92 9.48 5.60
CA CYS A 250 4.42 8.19 5.15
C CYS A 250 4.16 7.16 6.25
N HIS A 251 4.04 5.91 5.85
CA HIS A 251 4.19 4.79 6.76
C HIS A 251 5.56 4.14 6.58
N PHE A 252 6.09 3.52 7.63
CA PHE A 252 7.49 3.10 7.70
C PHE A 252 7.64 1.59 7.91
N HIS A 253 8.61 1.01 7.22
CA HIS A 253 9.02 -0.39 7.31
C HIS A 253 10.53 -0.52 7.52
N THR A 254 10.98 -1.66 8.03
CA THR A 254 12.40 -2.04 7.98
C THR A 254 12.78 -2.54 6.58
N ARG A 255 14.08 -2.77 6.35
CA ARG A 255 14.58 -3.40 5.11
C ARG A 255 13.95 -4.77 4.84
N GLU A 256 13.67 -5.51 5.90
CA GLU A 256 13.04 -6.83 5.89
C GLU A 256 11.51 -6.74 5.72
N GLY A 257 10.93 -5.54 5.53
CA GLY A 257 9.49 -5.36 5.31
C GLY A 257 8.64 -5.34 6.57
N LEU A 258 9.25 -5.38 7.76
CA LEU A 258 8.51 -5.31 9.02
C LEU A 258 7.90 -3.91 9.21
N ARG A 259 6.56 -3.84 9.27
CA ARG A 259 5.81 -2.60 9.48
C ARG A 259 6.02 -2.03 10.88
N ILE A 260 6.41 -0.77 10.96
CA ILE A 260 6.62 -0.07 12.24
C ILE A 260 5.30 0.58 12.69
N THR A 261 4.67 -0.02 13.68
CA THR A 261 3.31 0.34 14.14
C THR A 261 3.29 1.24 15.37
N GLY A 262 4.44 1.57 15.95
CA GLY A 262 4.47 2.40 17.15
C GLY A 262 5.85 2.64 17.75
N LEU A 263 5.90 3.50 18.75
CA LEU A 263 7.15 3.96 19.37
C LEU A 263 7.91 2.84 20.09
N ARG A 264 7.22 1.92 20.80
CA ARG A 264 7.87 0.77 21.43
C ARG A 264 8.52 -0.16 20.40
N HIS A 265 7.86 -0.34 19.26
CA HIS A 265 8.37 -1.16 18.16
C HIS A 265 9.63 -0.50 17.57
N LEU A 266 9.58 0.80 17.24
CA LEU A 266 10.75 1.54 16.75
C LEU A 266 11.92 1.51 17.75
N ALA A 267 11.64 1.69 19.04
CA ALA A 267 12.66 1.64 20.10
C ALA A 267 13.30 0.25 20.23
N GLN A 268 12.53 -0.82 20.04
CA GLN A 268 13.09 -2.18 20.03
C GLN A 268 14.00 -2.39 18.82
N LEU A 269 13.56 -1.95 17.63
CA LEU A 269 14.38 -2.00 16.41
C LEU A 269 15.69 -1.21 16.57
N ALA A 270 15.64 -0.05 17.22
CA ALA A 270 16.83 0.75 17.51
C ALA A 270 17.80 0.05 18.47
N LYS A 271 17.30 -0.65 19.49
CA LYS A 271 18.13 -1.47 20.40
C LYS A 271 18.82 -2.62 19.65
N ASP A 272 18.06 -3.29 18.78
CA ASP A 272 18.49 -4.46 18.01
C ASP A 272 19.33 -4.10 16.78
N ALA A 273 19.42 -2.81 16.42
CA ALA A 273 20.23 -2.32 15.31
C ALA A 273 21.70 -2.72 15.49
N GLY A 274 22.30 -3.21 14.40
CA GLY A 274 23.69 -3.66 14.37
C GLY A 274 24.68 -2.50 14.27
N VAL A 275 25.92 -2.74 14.71
CA VAL A 275 27.07 -1.87 14.43
C VAL A 275 27.74 -2.36 13.15
N VAL A 276 27.86 -1.51 12.12
CA VAL A 276 28.55 -1.90 10.88
C VAL A 276 30.03 -2.16 11.15
N ALA A 277 30.51 -3.33 10.71
CA ALA A 277 31.92 -3.67 10.75
C ALA A 277 32.68 -2.82 9.72
N ALA A 278 33.55 -1.91 10.17
CA ALA A 278 34.52 -1.25 9.30
C ALA A 278 35.45 -2.32 8.71
N GLY A 279 35.19 -2.72 7.47
CA GLY A 279 35.82 -3.91 6.91
C GLY A 279 35.44 -4.26 5.47
N LYS A 280 35.23 -3.25 4.62
CA LYS A 280 35.54 -3.19 3.17
C LYS A 280 34.92 -1.90 2.64
N GLU A 281 35.72 -1.09 1.97
CA GLU A 281 35.38 0.20 1.38
C GLU A 281 34.05 0.16 0.60
N GLU A 282 32.97 0.62 1.21
CA GLU A 282 31.88 1.28 0.48
C GLU A 282 31.99 2.75 0.86
N CYS A 283 32.72 3.52 0.03
CA CYS A 283 32.63 4.97 0.11
C CYS A 283 31.17 5.34 -0.15
N ALA A 284 30.47 5.86 0.84
CA ALA A 284 29.13 6.40 0.64
C ALA A 284 29.28 7.63 -0.26
N LEU A 285 29.01 7.46 -1.55
CA LEU A 285 29.03 8.56 -2.50
C LEU A 285 28.03 9.63 -2.03
N GLY A 286 28.52 10.84 -1.80
CA GLY A 286 27.66 12.00 -1.60
C GLY A 286 26.77 12.25 -2.83
N VAL A 287 25.77 13.11 -2.68
CA VAL A 287 24.84 13.49 -3.76
C VAL A 287 25.56 14.14 -4.96
N ASP A 288 26.82 14.55 -4.77
CA ASP A 288 27.73 15.12 -5.77
C ASP A 288 28.80 14.14 -6.30
N GLY A 289 28.82 12.89 -5.82
CA GLY A 289 29.77 11.86 -6.24
C GLY A 289 31.20 12.03 -5.70
N THR A 290 31.42 12.86 -4.67
CA THR A 290 32.73 12.97 -4.01
C THR A 290 32.77 12.20 -2.68
N CYS A 291 33.95 11.65 -2.38
CA CYS A 291 34.28 11.04 -1.10
C CYS A 291 34.93 12.11 -0.23
N GLU A 292 34.23 12.63 0.78
CA GLU A 292 34.87 13.41 1.84
C GLU A 292 35.43 12.45 2.89
N ASP A 293 36.76 12.36 2.97
CA ASP A 293 37.45 11.70 4.07
C ASP A 293 37.26 12.53 5.34
N ASP A 294 36.23 12.24 6.14
CA ASP A 294 36.09 12.81 7.47
C ASP A 294 37.19 12.25 8.40
N ASP A 295 38.22 13.08 8.61
CA ASP A 295 39.26 13.08 9.64
C ASP A 295 39.40 11.82 10.53
N ALA A 296 40.44 11.05 10.23
CA ALA A 296 40.92 9.87 10.98
C ALA A 296 41.49 10.16 12.38
N ASN A 297 40.99 11.16 13.11
CA ASN A 297 41.52 11.52 14.44
C ASN A 297 40.47 11.79 15.53
N THR A 298 39.22 11.34 15.36
CA THR A 298 38.27 11.25 16.47
C THR A 298 37.96 9.80 16.79
N SER A 299 38.08 9.46 18.07
CA SER A 299 37.58 8.22 18.67
C SER A 299 36.05 8.20 18.61
N THR A 300 35.47 8.08 17.42
CA THR A 300 34.02 7.89 17.25
C THR A 300 33.68 6.45 17.60
N THR A 301 33.03 6.26 18.75
CA THR A 301 32.25 5.05 19.01
C THR A 301 31.30 4.85 17.83
N ARG A 302 31.51 3.79 17.04
CA ARG A 302 30.67 3.46 15.87
C ARG A 302 29.22 3.36 16.32
N ARG A 303 28.37 4.25 15.79
CA ARG A 303 26.92 4.26 16.01
C ARG A 303 26.28 3.11 15.22
N LYS A 304 25.13 2.65 15.69
CA LYS A 304 24.31 1.64 15.03
C LYS A 304 23.50 2.27 13.91
N GLU A 305 23.20 1.53 12.85
CA GLU A 305 22.41 2.03 11.72
C GLU A 305 21.00 1.44 11.74
N LEU A 306 19.99 2.29 11.69
CA LEU A 306 18.58 1.90 11.56
C LEU A 306 18.02 2.42 10.22
N HIS A 307 17.74 1.49 9.31
CA HIS A 307 17.19 1.79 7.99
C HIS A 307 15.67 1.74 7.98
N LEU A 308 15.04 2.86 7.62
CA LEU A 308 13.61 3.03 7.53
C LEU A 308 13.20 3.28 6.07
N TYR A 309 12.21 2.54 5.59
CA TYR A 309 11.63 2.69 4.27
C TYR A 309 10.33 3.46 4.38
N ALA A 310 10.33 4.70 3.87
CA ALA A 310 9.15 5.54 3.79
C ALA A 310 8.28 5.07 2.62
N VAL A 311 7.05 4.67 2.92
CA VAL A 311 6.03 4.25 1.96
C VAL A 311 4.93 5.30 1.93
N GLN A 312 4.56 5.71 0.73
CA GLN A 312 3.57 6.76 0.51
C GLN A 312 2.20 6.34 1.05
N ALA A 313 1.38 7.32 1.46
CA ALA A 313 0.01 7.03 1.84
C ALA A 313 -0.73 6.31 0.71
N GLY A 314 -1.47 5.25 1.06
CA GLY A 314 -2.22 4.47 0.08
C GLY A 314 -1.39 3.55 -0.84
N ARG A 315 -0.08 3.40 -0.59
CA ARG A 315 0.80 2.45 -1.29
C ARG A 315 1.17 1.27 -0.40
N GLN A 316 1.72 0.23 -1.02
CA GLN A 316 2.20 -0.97 -0.33
C GLN A 316 3.73 -0.99 -0.33
N PHE A 317 4.31 -1.60 0.70
CA PHE A 317 5.76 -1.80 0.78
C PHE A 317 6.26 -2.70 -0.36
N ILE A 318 7.40 -2.31 -0.95
CA ILE A 318 8.09 -3.10 -1.97
C ILE A 318 9.56 -3.26 -1.56
N PHE A 319 10.05 -4.51 -1.58
CA PHE A 319 11.46 -4.81 -1.30
C PHE A 319 12.40 -4.04 -2.24
N ALA A 320 13.50 -3.56 -1.67
CA ALA A 320 14.45 -2.68 -2.33
C ALA A 320 15.84 -3.34 -2.49
N PRO A 321 15.99 -4.27 -3.45
CA PRO A 321 17.24 -4.99 -3.66
C PRO A 321 18.33 -4.10 -4.29
N LYS A 322 19.56 -4.25 -3.83
CA LYS A 322 20.79 -3.62 -4.32
C LYS A 322 21.41 -4.40 -5.49
N TYR A 323 21.46 -5.73 -5.39
CA TYR A 323 22.10 -6.58 -6.39
C TYR A 323 21.47 -7.98 -6.43
N VAL A 324 21.69 -8.69 -7.55
CA VAL A 324 21.27 -10.09 -7.72
C VAL A 324 22.09 -11.00 -6.81
N GLY A 325 21.41 -11.88 -6.08
CA GLY A 325 21.99 -12.74 -5.03
C GLY A 325 21.97 -12.10 -3.63
N GLU A 326 21.48 -10.88 -3.47
CA GLU A 326 21.24 -10.31 -2.15
C GLU A 326 20.19 -11.13 -1.40
N ILE A 327 20.36 -11.24 -0.08
CA ILE A 327 19.51 -12.02 0.81
C ILE A 327 18.80 -11.11 1.82
N PHE A 328 17.50 -11.35 2.03
CA PHE A 328 16.68 -10.79 3.10
C PHE A 328 16.21 -11.94 4.01
N ASP A 329 16.64 -11.94 5.27
CA ASP A 329 16.11 -12.86 6.27
C ASP A 329 14.89 -12.21 6.94
N LEU A 330 13.77 -12.93 6.99
CA LEU A 330 12.48 -12.44 7.47
C LEU A 330 12.07 -13.16 8.78
N PRO A 331 12.73 -12.91 9.91
CA PRO A 331 12.51 -13.65 11.16
C PRO A 331 11.13 -13.38 11.79
N HIS A 332 10.44 -12.32 11.37
CA HIS A 332 9.10 -11.97 11.86
C HIS A 332 7.98 -12.73 11.14
N VAL A 333 8.28 -13.43 10.04
CA VAL A 333 7.28 -14.20 9.29
C VAL A 333 7.04 -15.55 10.00
N PRO A 334 5.78 -15.90 10.33
CA PRO A 334 5.48 -17.17 10.99
C PRO A 334 5.66 -18.35 10.05
N VAL A 335 6.42 -19.36 10.50
CA VAL A 335 6.85 -20.51 9.68
C VAL A 335 6.46 -21.85 10.30
N PRO A 336 6.31 -22.91 9.47
CA PRO A 336 5.95 -24.24 9.95
C PRO A 336 7.14 -25.07 10.44
N LEU A 337 8.39 -24.68 10.14
CA LEU A 337 9.60 -25.47 10.39
C LEU A 337 10.63 -24.80 11.32
N ASP A 338 10.24 -23.74 12.05
CA ASP A 338 11.14 -22.92 12.89
C ASP A 338 12.38 -22.35 12.16
N LEU A 339 12.39 -22.39 10.83
CA LEU A 339 13.42 -21.79 9.99
C LEU A 339 12.90 -20.47 9.41
N PRO A 340 13.63 -19.35 9.53
CA PRO A 340 13.15 -18.08 9.02
C PRO A 340 12.92 -18.14 7.50
N VAL A 341 11.87 -17.45 7.04
CA VAL A 341 11.67 -17.22 5.61
C VAL A 341 12.82 -16.37 5.11
N ARG A 342 13.35 -16.70 3.94
CA ARG A 342 14.44 -15.96 3.30
C ARG A 342 14.07 -15.62 1.86
N LEU A 343 14.33 -14.38 1.47
CA LEU A 343 14.27 -13.93 0.09
C LEU A 343 15.66 -13.86 -0.51
N GLU A 344 15.87 -14.46 -1.68
CA GLU A 344 17.07 -14.26 -2.49
C GLU A 344 16.69 -13.55 -3.78
N VAL A 345 17.41 -12.48 -4.11
CA VAL A 345 17.14 -11.70 -5.32
C VAL A 345 17.62 -12.47 -6.54
N ILE A 346 16.69 -12.89 -7.40
CA ILE A 346 17.02 -13.54 -8.67
C ILE A 346 17.16 -12.50 -9.79
N SER A 347 16.37 -11.42 -9.74
CA SER A 347 16.36 -10.37 -10.75
C SER A 347 15.94 -9.03 -10.17
N LEU A 348 16.56 -7.95 -10.66
CA LEU A 348 16.16 -6.58 -10.37
C LEU A 348 15.08 -6.06 -11.34
N VAL A 349 15.07 -6.55 -12.59
CA VAL A 349 14.11 -6.14 -13.64
C VAL A 349 13.66 -7.37 -14.47
N PRO A 350 12.39 -7.82 -14.34
CA PRO A 350 11.48 -7.47 -13.24
C PRO A 350 12.06 -7.88 -11.89
N ARG A 351 11.50 -7.32 -10.82
CA ARG A 351 11.91 -7.64 -9.45
C ARG A 351 11.39 -9.03 -9.08
N VAL A 352 12.29 -9.99 -8.96
CA VAL A 352 11.94 -11.41 -8.72
C VAL A 352 12.82 -11.98 -7.62
N PHE A 353 12.20 -12.68 -6.69
CA PHE A 353 12.82 -13.28 -5.52
C PHE A 353 12.50 -14.77 -5.45
N ASP A 354 13.51 -15.57 -5.10
CA ASP A 354 13.26 -16.90 -4.54
C ASP A 354 12.84 -16.75 -3.08
N VAL A 355 11.85 -17.54 -2.65
CA VAL A 355 11.33 -17.51 -1.28
C VAL A 355 11.58 -18.88 -0.64
N TYR A 356 12.61 -18.95 0.18
CA TYR A 356 12.99 -20.15 0.91
C TYR A 356 12.19 -20.28 2.21
N ASN A 357 11.96 -21.52 2.62
CA ASN A 357 11.26 -21.89 3.85
C ASN A 357 9.84 -21.32 3.96
N PHE A 358 9.24 -20.91 2.84
CA PHE A 358 7.93 -20.29 2.82
C PHE A 358 6.81 -21.29 3.11
N PHE A 359 6.91 -22.51 2.59
CA PHE A 359 5.95 -23.60 2.83
C PHE A 359 6.68 -24.93 2.73
N ASN A 360 6.07 -26.01 3.21
CA ASN A 360 6.69 -27.33 3.23
C ASN A 360 5.97 -28.37 2.34
N ARG A 361 6.50 -29.60 2.32
CA ARG A 361 5.96 -30.69 1.49
C ARG A 361 4.62 -31.20 2.04
N GLU A 362 4.38 -31.10 3.34
CA GLU A 362 3.13 -31.46 3.99
C GLU A 362 2.01 -30.49 3.58
N GLU A 363 2.26 -29.18 3.64
CA GLU A 363 1.37 -28.13 3.14
C GLU A 363 1.14 -28.30 1.63
N SER A 364 2.20 -28.58 0.86
CA SER A 364 2.09 -28.88 -0.59
C SER A 364 1.13 -30.05 -0.86
N ALA A 365 1.32 -31.17 -0.17
CA ALA A 365 0.47 -32.35 -0.34
C ALA A 365 -0.97 -32.06 0.08
N ALA A 366 -1.18 -31.33 1.17
CA ALA A 366 -2.51 -30.95 1.64
C ALA A 366 -3.28 -30.08 0.64
N ILE A 367 -2.60 -29.11 0.00
CA ILE A 367 -3.19 -28.26 -1.06
C ILE A 367 -3.60 -29.11 -2.27
N VAL A 368 -2.71 -29.99 -2.76
CA VAL A 368 -3.01 -30.87 -3.90
C VAL A 368 -4.16 -31.83 -3.56
N ASP A 369 -4.13 -32.46 -2.38
CA ASP A 369 -5.18 -33.36 -1.91
C ASP A 369 -6.54 -32.67 -1.82
N LYS A 370 -6.57 -31.43 -1.32
CA LYS A 370 -7.79 -30.64 -1.23
C LYS A 370 -8.33 -30.31 -2.62
N ALA A 371 -7.48 -29.89 -3.55
CA ALA A 371 -7.87 -29.60 -4.93
C ALA A 371 -8.43 -30.83 -5.65
N LEU A 372 -7.88 -32.03 -5.41
CA LEU A 372 -8.34 -33.29 -5.99
C LEU A 372 -9.67 -33.78 -5.38
N LYS A 373 -9.92 -33.49 -4.10
CA LYS A 373 -11.15 -33.87 -3.39
C LYS A 373 -12.28 -32.86 -3.57
N GLU A 374 -11.99 -31.67 -4.09
CA GLU A 374 -12.97 -30.61 -4.27
C GLU A 374 -13.96 -30.96 -5.39
N THR A 375 -15.24 -31.04 -5.04
CA THR A 375 -16.31 -31.42 -5.97
C THR A 375 -17.23 -30.25 -6.32
N SER A 376 -17.12 -29.11 -5.63
CA SER A 376 -17.98 -27.96 -5.91
C SER A 376 -17.69 -27.37 -7.29
N GLU A 377 -18.76 -27.06 -8.04
CA GLU A 377 -18.62 -26.51 -9.38
C GLU A 377 -17.87 -25.17 -9.40
N SER A 378 -17.81 -24.42 -8.30
CA SER A 378 -17.10 -23.14 -8.24
C SER A 378 -15.60 -23.26 -7.99
N HIS A 379 -15.13 -24.34 -7.33
CA HIS A 379 -13.74 -24.43 -6.86
C HIS A 379 -12.97 -25.66 -7.35
N LYS A 380 -13.67 -26.67 -7.90
CA LYS A 380 -13.03 -27.88 -8.43
C LYS A 380 -12.08 -27.58 -9.59
N MET A 381 -11.11 -28.48 -9.80
CA MET A 381 -10.22 -28.42 -10.95
C MET A 381 -11.02 -28.52 -12.27
N LYS A 382 -10.85 -27.54 -13.16
CA LYS A 382 -11.45 -27.50 -14.50
C LYS A 382 -10.39 -27.19 -15.55
N ARG A 383 -10.63 -27.63 -16.78
CA ARG A 383 -9.82 -27.18 -17.92
C ARG A 383 -9.99 -25.67 -18.08
N SER A 384 -8.87 -24.95 -18.17
CA SER A 384 -8.90 -23.50 -18.34
C SER A 384 -9.68 -23.12 -19.61
N SER A 385 -10.71 -22.29 -19.46
CA SER A 385 -11.58 -21.83 -20.55
C SER A 385 -11.53 -20.31 -20.66
N THR A 386 -11.84 -19.76 -21.84
CA THR A 386 -11.97 -18.31 -22.04
C THR A 386 -13.25 -18.02 -22.81
N GLY A 387 -14.31 -17.59 -22.13
CA GLY A 387 -15.53 -17.07 -22.75
C GLY A 387 -16.82 -17.37 -21.99
N ALA A 388 -17.75 -16.40 -22.02
CA ALA A 388 -19.02 -16.31 -21.29
C ALA A 388 -19.96 -17.52 -21.34
N ASN A 389 -19.72 -18.50 -22.22
CA ASN A 389 -20.64 -19.61 -22.49
C ASN A 389 -19.96 -20.99 -22.50
N GLY A 390 -18.88 -21.18 -21.72
CA GLY A 390 -18.43 -22.51 -21.29
C GLY A 390 -18.13 -23.55 -22.38
N TYR A 391 -17.86 -23.14 -23.63
CA TYR A 391 -17.68 -24.06 -24.75
C TYR A 391 -16.46 -23.79 -25.64
N ASN A 392 -15.55 -22.90 -25.25
CA ASN A 392 -14.27 -22.72 -25.95
C ASN A 392 -13.09 -23.07 -25.03
N ILE A 393 -12.52 -24.24 -25.31
CA ILE A 393 -11.21 -24.68 -24.84
C ILE A 393 -10.19 -23.63 -25.25
N ASN A 394 -9.47 -23.04 -24.29
CA ASN A 394 -8.42 -22.07 -24.60
C ASN A 394 -7.23 -22.77 -25.28
N SER A 395 -6.80 -22.27 -26.44
CA SER A 395 -5.61 -22.76 -27.14
C SER A 395 -4.29 -22.22 -26.55
N GLN A 396 -4.36 -21.19 -25.69
CA GLN A 396 -3.20 -20.43 -25.18
C GLN A 396 -2.94 -20.62 -23.67
N ARG A 397 -3.92 -21.15 -22.92
CA ARG A 397 -3.74 -21.70 -21.56
C ARG A 397 -4.36 -23.08 -21.52
N THR A 398 -3.52 -24.11 -21.45
CA THR A 398 -3.94 -25.50 -21.64
C THR A 398 -3.97 -26.30 -20.33
N SER A 399 -3.70 -25.65 -19.19
CA SER A 399 -3.71 -26.26 -17.84
C SER A 399 -5.11 -26.40 -17.24
N GLU A 400 -5.19 -27.21 -16.18
CA GLU A 400 -6.35 -27.25 -15.28
C GLU A 400 -6.14 -26.26 -14.12
N ASN A 401 -7.21 -25.62 -13.65
CA ASN A 401 -7.17 -24.75 -12.49
C ASN A 401 -8.35 -24.97 -11.54
N GLY A 402 -8.15 -24.67 -10.27
CA GLY A 402 -9.15 -24.66 -9.21
C GLY A 402 -8.76 -23.62 -8.14
N PHE A 403 -9.61 -23.41 -7.15
CA PHE A 403 -9.37 -22.42 -6.10
C PHE A 403 -9.57 -23.02 -4.71
N ASP A 404 -8.70 -22.67 -3.78
CA ASP A 404 -8.90 -22.90 -2.35
C ASP A 404 -8.91 -21.57 -1.61
N THR A 405 -10.08 -21.22 -1.10
CA THR A 405 -10.35 -19.93 -0.48
C THR A 405 -10.33 -20.02 1.05
N HIS A 406 -10.46 -21.21 1.65
CA HIS A 406 -10.80 -21.33 3.07
C HIS A 406 -10.14 -22.48 3.83
N SER A 407 -9.42 -23.41 3.18
CA SER A 407 -8.75 -24.46 3.96
C SER A 407 -7.75 -23.85 4.95
N ASP A 408 -7.55 -24.52 6.10
CA ASP A 408 -6.62 -24.03 7.12
C ASP A 408 -5.22 -23.80 6.54
N VAL A 409 -4.79 -24.68 5.62
CA VAL A 409 -3.50 -24.56 4.92
C VAL A 409 -3.50 -23.36 3.98
N ALA A 410 -4.55 -23.16 3.17
CA ALA A 410 -4.64 -22.01 2.29
C ALA A 410 -4.64 -20.70 3.09
N GLN A 411 -5.39 -20.63 4.19
CA GLN A 411 -5.44 -19.46 5.08
C GLN A 411 -4.10 -19.20 5.77
N ALA A 412 -3.38 -20.24 6.21
CA ALA A 412 -2.04 -20.10 6.77
C ALA A 412 -1.05 -19.53 5.73
N VAL A 413 -1.07 -20.05 4.50
CA VAL A 413 -0.25 -19.57 3.39
C VAL A 413 -0.58 -18.13 3.02
N LYS A 414 -1.87 -17.77 2.96
CA LYS A 414 -2.32 -16.40 2.67
C LYS A 414 -1.86 -15.39 3.72
N ARG A 415 -1.99 -15.72 5.01
CA ARG A 415 -1.48 -14.88 6.11
C ARG A 415 0.03 -14.70 6.01
N ARG A 416 0.77 -15.80 5.79
CA ARG A 416 2.23 -15.78 5.64
C ARG A 416 2.67 -14.91 4.46
N CYS A 417 1.96 -14.99 3.33
CA CYS A 417 2.19 -14.14 2.16
C CYS A 417 2.02 -12.66 2.48
N MET A 418 0.93 -12.27 3.15
CA MET A 418 0.72 -10.88 3.55
C MET A 418 1.82 -10.38 4.49
N THR A 419 2.25 -11.20 5.47
CA THR A 419 3.38 -10.82 6.34
C THR A 419 4.68 -10.65 5.55
N VAL A 420 4.98 -11.52 4.58
CA VAL A 420 6.16 -11.37 3.69
C VAL A 420 6.10 -10.07 2.90
N LEU A 421 4.92 -9.66 2.44
CA LEU A 421 4.70 -8.40 1.70
C LEU A 421 4.65 -7.16 2.60
N GLY A 422 4.87 -7.32 3.90
CA GLY A 422 4.98 -6.24 4.87
C GLY A 422 3.65 -5.80 5.51
N PHE A 423 2.54 -6.48 5.25
CA PHE A 423 1.29 -6.19 5.95
C PHE A 423 1.38 -6.60 7.43
N ASP A 424 0.95 -5.73 8.33
CA ASP A 424 0.88 -6.00 9.76
C ASP A 424 -0.37 -6.80 10.16
N GLU A 425 -1.41 -6.75 9.33
CA GLU A 425 -2.69 -7.44 9.54
C GLU A 425 -3.11 -8.19 8.26
N TYR A 426 -3.84 -9.29 8.45
CA TYR A 426 -4.39 -10.05 7.34
C TYR A 426 -5.73 -9.46 6.90
N GLU A 427 -5.85 -9.14 5.61
CA GLU A 427 -7.07 -8.59 5.02
C GLU A 427 -7.54 -9.43 3.83
N GLU A 428 -8.65 -10.13 4.01
CA GLU A 428 -9.23 -11.02 2.98
C GLU A 428 -9.57 -10.26 1.69
N SER A 429 -9.95 -8.98 1.81
CA SER A 429 -10.28 -8.11 0.67
C SER A 429 -9.08 -7.82 -0.25
N LEU A 430 -7.86 -8.04 0.23
CA LEU A 430 -6.63 -7.81 -0.51
C LEU A 430 -6.08 -9.09 -1.14
N THR A 431 -6.72 -10.24 -0.94
CA THR A 431 -6.21 -11.53 -1.41
C THR A 431 -7.24 -12.27 -2.24
N ASP A 432 -6.80 -12.90 -3.31
CA ASP A 432 -7.61 -13.91 -3.99
C ASP A 432 -7.61 -15.23 -3.19
N GLY A 433 -8.47 -16.16 -3.60
CA GLY A 433 -8.28 -17.56 -3.22
C GLY A 433 -6.94 -18.08 -3.76
N LEU A 434 -6.36 -19.07 -3.08
CA LEU A 434 -5.18 -19.77 -3.57
C LEU A 434 -5.56 -20.51 -4.86
N GLN A 435 -5.06 -20.08 -6.00
CA GLN A 435 -5.37 -20.71 -7.28
C GLN A 435 -4.44 -21.91 -7.49
N ILE A 436 -4.98 -23.12 -7.51
CA ILE A 436 -4.22 -24.34 -7.79
C ILE A 436 -4.18 -24.60 -9.29
N LEU A 437 -3.01 -24.95 -9.80
CA LEU A 437 -2.71 -25.17 -11.21
C LEU A 437 -2.12 -26.56 -11.42
N ARG A 438 -2.63 -27.26 -12.44
CA ARG A 438 -2.09 -28.55 -12.90
C ARG A 438 -1.77 -28.48 -14.39
N TYR A 439 -0.49 -28.70 -14.70
CA TYR A 439 0.03 -28.73 -16.06
C TYR A 439 0.42 -30.16 -16.44
N ASN A 440 -0.36 -30.77 -17.33
CA ASN A 440 -0.04 -32.04 -17.96
C ASN A 440 1.02 -31.87 -19.04
N LYS A 441 1.55 -32.99 -19.57
CA LYS A 441 2.47 -32.99 -20.71
C LYS A 441 1.92 -32.13 -21.87
N THR A 442 2.81 -31.36 -22.49
CA THR A 442 2.62 -30.35 -23.53
C THR A 442 1.75 -29.14 -23.15
N THR A 443 1.22 -29.08 -21.92
CA THR A 443 0.47 -27.90 -21.48
C THR A 443 1.41 -26.77 -21.08
N ALA A 444 0.98 -25.53 -21.34
CA ALA A 444 1.74 -24.32 -21.14
C ALA A 444 0.80 -23.16 -20.80
N TYR A 445 1.39 -22.03 -20.42
CA TYR A 445 0.69 -20.76 -20.29
C TYR A 445 1.51 -19.66 -20.96
N VAL A 446 0.97 -19.08 -22.03
CA VAL A 446 1.59 -17.97 -22.75
C VAL A 446 2.00 -16.81 -21.82
N PRO A 447 3.02 -16.03 -22.20
CA PRO A 447 3.41 -14.85 -21.44
C PRO A 447 2.23 -13.87 -21.28
N HIS A 448 2.00 -13.42 -20.05
CA HIS A 448 0.95 -12.49 -19.67
C HIS A 448 1.41 -11.62 -18.49
N LEU A 449 0.58 -10.64 -18.15
CA LEU A 449 0.72 -9.80 -16.98
C LEU A 449 -0.35 -10.20 -15.96
N ASP A 450 0.00 -10.13 -14.68
CA ASP A 450 -0.93 -10.46 -13.60
C ASP A 450 -1.81 -9.28 -13.19
N TRP A 451 -1.36 -8.06 -13.45
CA TRP A 451 -2.19 -6.87 -13.28
C TRP A 451 -3.19 -6.74 -14.45
N ILE A 452 -4.27 -6.02 -14.20
CA ILE A 452 -5.45 -5.97 -15.07
C ILE A 452 -5.51 -4.63 -15.82
N ASP A 453 -5.45 -4.68 -17.16
CA ASP A 453 -5.44 -3.50 -18.04
C ASP A 453 -6.82 -2.84 -18.25
N ASP A 454 -7.93 -3.53 -17.95
CA ASP A 454 -9.29 -3.09 -18.29
C ASP A 454 -10.26 -3.15 -17.10
N TYR A 455 -10.68 -1.96 -16.62
CA TYR A 455 -11.68 -1.80 -15.55
C TYR A 455 -13.03 -2.44 -15.85
N GLY A 456 -13.39 -2.58 -17.12
CA GLY A 456 -14.62 -3.24 -17.54
C GLY A 456 -14.62 -4.75 -17.28
N LYS A 457 -13.43 -5.35 -17.09
CA LYS A 457 -13.23 -6.82 -16.99
C LYS A 457 -12.84 -7.30 -15.60
N GLN A 458 -12.74 -6.40 -14.64
CA GLN A 458 -12.31 -6.74 -13.29
C GLN A 458 -13.29 -7.71 -12.60
N ASN A 459 -14.59 -7.61 -12.91
CA ASN A 459 -15.62 -8.57 -12.49
C ASN A 459 -15.58 -9.92 -13.27
N GLU A 460 -14.86 -10.00 -14.39
CA GLU A 460 -14.65 -11.23 -15.18
C GLU A 460 -13.43 -12.04 -14.69
N HIS A 461 -12.65 -11.51 -13.74
CA HIS A 461 -11.47 -12.18 -13.18
C HIS A 461 -11.71 -12.73 -11.77
N ASP A 462 -12.65 -12.15 -11.01
CA ASP A 462 -13.18 -12.73 -9.75
C ASP A 462 -14.19 -13.88 -10.00
N CYS A 463 -14.69 -13.99 -11.23
CA CYS A 463 -15.53 -15.08 -11.75
C CYS A 463 -15.21 -15.21 -13.26
N GLU A 464 -14.63 -16.33 -13.72
CA GLU A 464 -14.21 -16.56 -15.12
C GLU A 464 -15.06 -15.83 -16.21
N TYR A 465 -14.41 -14.96 -17.00
CA TYR A 465 -14.68 -14.57 -18.40
C TYR A 465 -16.13 -14.23 -18.85
N ALA A 466 -16.36 -13.01 -19.38
CA ALA A 466 -17.46 -12.77 -20.34
C ALA A 466 -17.40 -11.47 -21.21
N SER A 467 -16.80 -11.62 -22.41
CA SER A 467 -17.12 -10.95 -23.70
C SER A 467 -16.65 -9.51 -24.00
N CYS A 468 -15.63 -9.41 -24.87
CA CYS A 468 -15.41 -8.24 -25.72
C CYS A 468 -16.22 -8.36 -27.02
N ASP A 469 -16.98 -7.32 -27.36
CA ASP A 469 -17.34 -6.99 -28.74
C ASP A 469 -17.00 -5.51 -29.03
N CYS A 470 -16.60 -5.30 -30.28
CA CYS A 470 -15.93 -4.14 -30.86
C CYS A 470 -16.72 -2.81 -30.78
N ILE A 471 -16.01 -1.69 -30.53
CA ILE A 471 -16.47 -0.34 -30.94
C ILE A 471 -15.30 0.42 -31.61
N PRO A 472 -15.50 1.13 -32.75
CA PRO A 472 -14.42 1.75 -33.52
C PRO A 472 -13.97 3.09 -32.94
N LEU A 473 -12.70 3.44 -33.19
CA LEU A 473 -12.07 4.73 -32.95
C LEU A 473 -12.88 5.89 -33.57
N LEU A 474 -13.76 6.56 -32.81
CA LEU A 474 -14.19 7.93 -33.11
C LEU A 474 -14.72 8.71 -31.91
N LEU A 475 -14.43 8.29 -30.67
CA LEU A 475 -14.91 8.96 -29.46
C LEU A 475 -13.78 9.19 -28.46
N MET A 476 -12.71 9.86 -28.90
CA MET A 476 -11.56 10.25 -28.08
C MET A 476 -11.31 11.77 -28.05
N MET A 477 -12.25 12.60 -28.55
CA MET A 477 -11.97 14.04 -28.72
C MET A 477 -12.97 15.03 -28.10
N LEU A 478 -13.98 14.59 -27.36
CA LEU A 478 -14.90 15.54 -26.71
C LEU A 478 -15.34 14.97 -25.36
N ILE A 479 -14.67 15.38 -24.28
CA ILE A 479 -15.22 15.86 -23.00
C ILE A 479 -14.02 16.23 -22.13
N SER A 480 -13.76 17.53 -22.06
CA SER A 480 -13.11 18.17 -20.93
C SER A 480 -14.08 19.23 -20.44
N VAL A 481 -14.16 19.42 -19.12
CA VAL A 481 -14.75 20.54 -18.36
C VAL A 481 -16.00 20.18 -17.51
N ILE A 482 -15.73 20.12 -16.19
CA ILE A 482 -16.55 20.22 -14.93
C ILE A 482 -17.37 19.00 -14.45
N VAL A 483 -16.98 18.41 -13.30
CA VAL A 483 -17.68 18.48 -11.97
C VAL A 483 -16.91 17.65 -10.93
N THR A 484 -16.87 18.19 -9.71
CA THR A 484 -16.24 17.74 -8.46
C THR A 484 -16.90 16.54 -7.78
N THR A 485 -16.07 15.80 -7.02
CA THR A 485 -16.31 14.84 -5.92
C THR A 485 -16.24 13.33 -6.20
N THR A 486 -15.15 12.75 -5.65
CA THR A 486 -14.87 11.38 -5.18
C THR A 486 -14.25 10.33 -6.11
N THR A 487 -13.09 9.84 -5.62
CA THR A 487 -12.25 8.67 -5.96
C THR A 487 -11.56 8.69 -7.32
N VAL A 488 -10.35 9.25 -7.37
CA VAL A 488 -9.45 9.14 -8.53
C VAL A 488 -8.30 8.20 -8.18
N ASP A 489 -8.23 7.15 -9.01
CA ASP A 489 -7.21 6.13 -9.01
C ASP A 489 -6.01 6.50 -9.87
N THR A 490 -4.92 5.75 -9.71
CA THR A 490 -3.53 6.00 -10.13
C THR A 490 -3.29 6.14 -11.65
N GLU A 491 -4.00 7.04 -12.33
CA GLU A 491 -4.32 7.07 -13.77
C GLU A 491 -5.58 6.28 -14.15
N HIS A 492 -6.68 6.44 -13.39
CA HIS A 492 -8.01 5.90 -13.72
C HIS A 492 -8.13 4.36 -13.67
N LEU A 493 -7.15 3.67 -13.08
CA LEU A 493 -7.00 2.21 -13.09
C LEU A 493 -7.27 1.52 -11.74
N GLY A 494 -8.14 2.02 -10.86
CA GLY A 494 -8.69 1.30 -9.67
C GLY A 494 -7.71 0.47 -8.79
N THR A 495 -8.24 -0.50 -8.05
CA THR A 495 -7.42 -1.53 -7.36
C THR A 495 -6.89 -2.57 -8.33
N ASN A 496 -5.67 -3.06 -8.12
CA ASN A 496 -5.03 -4.02 -9.01
C ASN A 496 -4.14 -5.00 -8.23
N ARG A 497 -3.81 -6.13 -8.86
CA ARG A 497 -2.84 -7.09 -8.31
C ARG A 497 -1.46 -6.47 -8.33
N PHE A 498 -0.85 -6.31 -7.16
CA PHE A 498 0.45 -5.63 -7.02
C PHE A 498 1.60 -6.60 -6.86
N ALA A 499 1.34 -7.79 -6.31
CA ALA A 499 2.34 -8.82 -6.12
C ALA A 499 1.73 -10.22 -6.32
N THR A 500 2.59 -11.13 -6.77
CA THR A 500 2.26 -12.54 -6.96
C THR A 500 3.28 -13.39 -6.22
N ILE A 501 2.78 -14.33 -5.41
CA ILE A 501 3.58 -15.44 -4.88
C ILE A 501 3.15 -16.73 -5.59
N LEU A 502 4.10 -17.35 -6.29
CA LEU A 502 3.93 -18.60 -7.01
C LEU A 502 4.57 -19.75 -6.22
N LEU A 503 3.78 -20.74 -5.83
CA LEU A 503 4.21 -21.91 -5.08
C LEU A 503 4.38 -23.11 -6.02
N TYR A 504 5.49 -23.82 -5.94
CA TYR A 504 5.73 -25.05 -6.70
C TYR A 504 5.56 -26.29 -5.82
N MET A 505 4.69 -27.21 -6.23
CA MET A 505 4.39 -28.42 -5.46
C MET A 505 5.05 -29.68 -6.05
N THR A 506 5.59 -29.60 -7.28
CA THR A 506 6.28 -30.71 -7.94
C THR A 506 7.77 -30.42 -8.18
N ASP A 507 8.60 -31.46 -8.04
CA ASP A 507 10.00 -31.46 -8.45
C ASP A 507 10.14 -31.78 -9.94
N MET A 508 10.52 -30.78 -10.74
CA MET A 508 10.79 -30.92 -12.18
C MET A 508 12.30 -30.99 -12.42
N LYS A 509 12.78 -31.96 -13.21
CA LYS A 509 14.21 -32.07 -13.54
C LYS A 509 14.58 -31.20 -14.73
N GLU A 510 15.88 -31.02 -14.93
CA GLU A 510 16.39 -30.37 -16.13
C GLU A 510 15.91 -31.10 -17.40
N GLY A 511 15.38 -30.33 -18.35
CA GLY A 511 14.79 -30.84 -19.58
C GLY A 511 13.36 -31.40 -19.45
N ASP A 512 12.77 -31.43 -18.25
CA ASP A 512 11.35 -31.81 -18.10
C ASP A 512 10.40 -30.66 -18.49
N GLY A 513 10.91 -29.43 -18.62
CA GLY A 513 10.14 -28.24 -18.93
C GLY A 513 9.37 -27.70 -17.71
N GLY A 514 8.30 -26.95 -17.97
CA GLY A 514 7.43 -26.42 -16.91
C GLY A 514 8.00 -25.23 -16.12
N GLU A 515 9.12 -24.64 -16.53
CA GLU A 515 9.67 -23.44 -15.89
C GLU A 515 8.68 -22.26 -15.90
N THR A 516 8.83 -21.34 -14.96
CA THR A 516 8.20 -20.01 -15.07
C THR A 516 9.19 -19.08 -15.72
N VAL A 517 8.88 -18.57 -16.91
CA VAL A 517 9.75 -17.67 -17.68
C VAL A 517 9.30 -16.23 -17.51
N PHE A 518 10.24 -15.32 -17.28
CA PHE A 518 10.03 -13.87 -17.34
C PHE A 518 10.66 -13.37 -18.64
N THR A 519 9.84 -13.00 -19.62
CA THR A 519 10.32 -12.76 -20.99
C THR A 519 11.18 -11.51 -21.13
N GLU A 520 11.02 -10.57 -20.19
CA GLU A 520 11.80 -9.34 -20.11
C GLU A 520 13.03 -9.46 -19.18
N GLY A 521 13.11 -10.54 -18.40
CA GLY A 521 14.22 -10.82 -17.49
C GLY A 521 15.36 -11.57 -18.18
N TYR A 522 16.57 -11.41 -17.65
CA TYR A 522 17.76 -12.15 -18.09
C TYR A 522 18.23 -13.12 -17.01
N PRO A 523 18.78 -14.29 -17.37
CA PRO A 523 19.38 -15.20 -16.41
C PRO A 523 20.47 -14.51 -15.57
N PRO A 524 20.58 -14.81 -14.27
CA PRO A 524 21.61 -14.23 -13.40
C PRO A 524 23.03 -14.73 -13.80
N GLY A 525 24.03 -13.85 -13.65
CA GLY A 525 25.46 -14.13 -13.90
C GLY A 525 26.00 -13.61 -15.25
N ASP A 526 27.32 -13.70 -15.43
CA ASP A 526 28.06 -13.24 -16.62
C ASP A 526 28.09 -14.29 -17.77
N GLY A 527 27.20 -15.29 -17.70
CA GLY A 527 27.10 -16.32 -18.73
C GLY A 527 26.74 -15.74 -20.10
N ILE A 528 27.10 -16.47 -21.16
CA ILE A 528 26.73 -16.09 -22.53
C ILE A 528 25.20 -16.06 -22.62
N ARG A 529 24.66 -14.85 -22.81
CA ARG A 529 23.24 -14.66 -23.12
C ARG A 529 23.00 -15.19 -24.53
N LEU A 530 22.16 -16.21 -24.63
CA LEU A 530 21.77 -16.76 -25.92
C LEU A 530 20.69 -15.87 -26.53
N GLU A 531 20.90 -15.44 -27.76
CA GLU A 531 19.83 -14.83 -28.55
C GLU A 531 18.78 -15.89 -28.93
N PHE A 532 17.59 -15.43 -29.31
CA PHE A 532 16.46 -16.32 -29.58
C PHE A 532 16.79 -17.38 -30.64
N GLU A 533 17.42 -16.98 -31.74
CA GLU A 533 17.81 -17.86 -32.85
C GLU A 533 18.86 -18.88 -32.41
N GLU A 534 19.82 -18.48 -31.57
CA GLU A 534 20.84 -19.39 -31.05
C GLU A 534 20.23 -20.42 -30.10
N ALA A 535 19.33 -19.98 -29.23
CA ALA A 535 18.58 -20.87 -28.34
C ALA A 535 17.68 -21.84 -29.12
N GLN A 536 17.10 -21.40 -30.26
CA GLN A 536 16.31 -22.26 -31.15
C GLN A 536 17.18 -23.34 -31.80
N VAL A 537 18.35 -22.97 -32.33
CA VAL A 537 19.30 -23.94 -32.91
C VAL A 537 19.78 -24.92 -31.84
N ALA A 538 20.09 -24.45 -30.64
CA ALA A 538 20.49 -25.29 -29.52
C ALA A 538 19.37 -26.27 -29.10
N LEU A 539 18.12 -25.80 -29.05
CA LEU A 539 16.95 -26.64 -28.77
C LEU A 539 16.81 -27.76 -29.79
N ARG A 540 16.79 -27.43 -31.08
CA ARG A 540 16.65 -28.44 -32.15
C ARG A 540 17.82 -29.43 -32.18
N LYS A 541 19.03 -28.96 -31.89
CA LYS A 541 20.22 -29.82 -31.79
C LYS A 541 20.16 -30.77 -30.59
N SER A 542 19.59 -30.34 -29.46
CA SER A 542 19.44 -31.19 -28.28
C SER A 542 18.43 -32.33 -28.48
N GLY A 543 17.43 -32.13 -29.35
CA GLY A 543 16.38 -33.11 -29.60
C GLY A 543 15.36 -33.24 -28.45
N ASP A 544 15.44 -32.38 -27.42
CA ASP A 544 14.61 -32.48 -26.21
C ASP A 544 13.10 -32.40 -26.48
N THR A 545 12.70 -31.70 -27.53
CA THR A 545 11.30 -31.52 -27.95
C THR A 545 10.92 -32.35 -29.17
N ALA A 546 11.85 -33.13 -29.74
CA ALA A 546 11.63 -33.87 -30.98
C ALA A 546 10.52 -34.91 -30.82
N GLY A 547 9.52 -34.85 -31.70
CA GLY A 547 8.34 -35.72 -31.64
C GLY A 547 7.38 -35.42 -30.46
N ILE A 548 7.62 -34.33 -29.73
CA ILE A 548 6.74 -33.84 -28.64
C ILE A 548 6.05 -32.54 -29.05
N LEU A 549 6.80 -31.59 -29.60
CA LEU A 549 6.29 -30.31 -30.08
C LEU A 549 6.51 -30.18 -31.60
N GLU A 550 5.59 -29.51 -32.30
CA GLU A 550 5.74 -29.22 -33.72
C GLU A 550 6.76 -28.10 -33.95
N GLU A 551 7.60 -28.21 -34.97
CA GLU A 551 8.57 -27.16 -35.31
C GLU A 551 7.87 -25.87 -35.76
N ASN A 552 8.36 -24.74 -35.26
CA ASN A 552 7.81 -23.39 -35.43
C ASN A 552 6.43 -23.19 -34.79
N SER A 553 5.98 -24.12 -33.95
CA SER A 553 4.81 -23.92 -33.09
C SER A 553 5.06 -22.83 -32.06
N TRP A 554 3.98 -22.26 -31.52
CA TRP A 554 4.09 -21.28 -30.46
C TRP A 554 4.65 -21.92 -29.18
N GLU A 555 4.39 -23.21 -28.94
CA GLU A 555 4.95 -23.99 -27.84
C GLU A 555 6.47 -24.15 -27.97
N GLU A 556 6.98 -24.51 -29.16
CA GLU A 556 8.43 -24.56 -29.41
C GLU A 556 9.07 -23.19 -29.16
N ASN A 557 8.48 -22.13 -29.73
CA ASN A 557 8.95 -20.75 -29.52
C ASN A 557 8.95 -20.36 -28.04
N MET A 558 8.00 -20.88 -27.26
CA MET A 558 7.98 -20.67 -25.82
C MET A 558 9.13 -21.38 -25.12
N VAL A 559 9.42 -22.65 -25.45
CA VAL A 559 10.60 -23.36 -24.92
C VAL A 559 11.90 -22.61 -25.27
N VAL A 560 12.00 -22.03 -26.47
CA VAL A 560 13.14 -21.19 -26.86
C VAL A 560 13.27 -19.96 -25.96
N ARG A 561 12.16 -19.28 -25.62
CA ARG A 561 12.16 -18.17 -24.65
C ARG A 561 12.61 -18.65 -23.27
N CYS A 562 12.15 -19.81 -22.82
CA CYS A 562 12.51 -20.39 -21.53
C CYS A 562 14.01 -20.69 -21.40
N ARG A 563 14.70 -20.94 -22.53
CA ARG A 563 16.16 -21.16 -22.58
C ARG A 563 16.99 -19.90 -22.72
N SER A 564 16.42 -18.82 -23.27
CA SER A 564 17.15 -17.55 -23.52
C SER A 564 16.87 -16.47 -22.48
N ARG A 565 15.76 -16.57 -21.73
CA ARG A 565 15.32 -15.58 -20.74
C ARG A 565 15.40 -16.12 -19.32
N LEU A 566 15.18 -15.25 -18.34
CA LEU A 566 15.09 -15.64 -16.94
C LEU A 566 14.00 -16.70 -16.79
N SER A 567 14.37 -17.90 -16.37
CA SER A 567 13.44 -19.01 -16.14
C SER A 567 13.71 -19.67 -14.80
N ILE A 568 12.62 -19.94 -14.08
CA ILE A 568 12.65 -20.52 -12.74
C ILE A 568 12.09 -21.92 -12.80
N ARG A 569 12.94 -22.88 -12.42
CA ARG A 569 12.58 -24.30 -12.41
C ARG A 569 11.70 -24.64 -11.20
N PRO A 570 10.60 -25.39 -11.39
CA PRO A 570 9.77 -25.85 -10.29
C PRO A 570 10.52 -26.89 -9.44
N HIS A 571 10.60 -26.61 -8.15
CA HIS A 571 11.00 -27.56 -7.12
C HIS A 571 9.92 -27.57 -6.05
N SER A 572 9.54 -28.75 -5.57
CA SER A 572 8.52 -28.86 -4.52
C SER A 572 8.98 -28.06 -3.29
N SER A 573 8.06 -27.33 -2.65
CA SER A 573 8.32 -26.38 -1.53
C SER A 573 9.11 -25.10 -1.88
N ARG A 574 9.41 -24.85 -3.16
CA ARG A 574 9.97 -23.57 -3.62
C ARG A 574 8.84 -22.58 -3.92
N ALA A 575 8.99 -21.34 -3.49
CA ALA A 575 8.09 -20.25 -3.83
C ALA A 575 8.85 -19.10 -4.52
N VAL A 576 8.18 -18.36 -5.38
CA VAL A 576 8.72 -17.21 -6.11
C VAL A 576 7.84 -16.00 -5.85
N LEU A 577 8.43 -14.89 -5.46
CA LEU A 577 7.77 -13.59 -5.34
C LEU A 577 8.19 -12.69 -6.50
N PHE A 578 7.22 -12.06 -7.15
CA PHE A 578 7.47 -10.97 -8.09
C PHE A 578 6.39 -9.90 -7.98
N TYR A 579 6.74 -8.68 -8.38
CA TYR A 579 5.84 -7.53 -8.32
C TYR A 579 5.24 -7.24 -9.70
N SER A 580 3.95 -6.94 -9.71
CA SER A 580 3.18 -6.49 -10.87
C SER A 580 3.06 -4.97 -10.94
N GLN A 581 3.50 -4.26 -9.89
CA GLN A 581 3.52 -2.80 -9.80
C GLN A 581 4.89 -2.30 -9.34
N ASN A 582 5.24 -1.10 -9.79
CA ASN A 582 6.36 -0.31 -9.30
C ASN A 582 6.03 0.34 -7.95
N PRO A 583 7.04 0.84 -7.20
CA PRO A 583 6.81 1.47 -5.89
C PRO A 583 5.94 2.72 -5.90
N ASP A 584 5.75 3.36 -7.04
CA ASP A 584 4.84 4.50 -7.23
C ASP A 584 3.39 4.06 -7.52
N GLY A 585 3.13 2.75 -7.63
CA GLY A 585 1.85 2.15 -7.96
C GLY A 585 1.60 1.95 -9.46
N THR A 586 2.50 2.39 -10.34
CA THR A 586 2.35 2.17 -11.79
C THR A 586 2.51 0.69 -12.13
N PRO A 587 1.76 0.15 -13.11
CA PRO A 587 1.94 -1.24 -13.51
C PRO A 587 3.33 -1.52 -14.08
N ASP A 588 3.94 -2.65 -13.68
CA ASP A 588 5.24 -3.08 -14.19
C ASP A 588 5.07 -3.97 -15.43
N GLN A 589 5.30 -3.39 -16.61
CA GLN A 589 5.31 -4.13 -17.89
C GLN A 589 6.43 -5.17 -17.98
N LYS A 590 7.50 -5.03 -17.18
CA LYS A 590 8.61 -5.98 -17.15
C LYS A 590 8.26 -7.27 -16.41
N SER A 591 7.16 -7.29 -15.66
CA SER A 591 6.65 -8.49 -14.96
C SER A 591 6.02 -9.54 -15.90
N MET A 592 6.08 -9.33 -17.23
CA MET A 592 5.59 -10.27 -18.25
C MET A 592 6.19 -11.67 -18.03
N HIS A 593 5.33 -12.64 -17.73
CA HIS A 593 5.75 -13.99 -17.36
C HIS A 593 4.80 -15.06 -17.89
N GLY A 594 5.28 -16.29 -17.98
CA GLY A 594 4.48 -17.42 -18.46
C GLY A 594 4.98 -18.77 -17.94
N GLY A 595 4.20 -19.82 -18.22
CA GLY A 595 4.54 -21.20 -17.88
C GLY A 595 5.04 -21.96 -19.11
N CYS A 596 6.31 -22.36 -19.11
CA CYS A 596 6.92 -23.13 -20.18
C CYS A 596 6.19 -24.48 -20.39
N PRO A 597 6.14 -25.00 -21.62
CA PRO A 597 5.56 -26.32 -21.88
C PRO A 597 6.17 -27.41 -21.01
N VAL A 598 5.34 -28.26 -20.42
CA VAL A 598 5.79 -29.47 -19.72
C VAL A 598 6.16 -30.51 -20.76
N ILE A 599 7.43 -30.89 -20.83
CA ILE A 599 7.95 -31.89 -21.79
C ILE A 599 7.82 -33.30 -21.20
N ARG A 600 8.08 -33.46 -19.91
CA ARG A 600 7.98 -34.74 -19.18
C ARG A 600 7.35 -34.53 -17.80
N GLY A 601 6.59 -35.51 -17.35
CA GLY A 601 5.91 -35.47 -16.05
C GLY A 601 4.70 -34.54 -16.04
N GLU A 602 4.46 -33.94 -14.88
CA GLU A 602 3.32 -33.08 -14.58
C GLU A 602 3.77 -32.03 -13.56
N LYS A 603 3.36 -30.78 -13.76
CA LYS A 603 3.66 -29.68 -12.83
C LYS A 603 2.41 -29.30 -12.04
N TRP A 604 2.54 -29.29 -10.72
CA TRP A 604 1.60 -28.64 -9.81
C TRP A 604 2.20 -27.33 -9.29
N ALA A 605 1.40 -26.27 -9.37
CA ALA A 605 1.75 -24.96 -8.83
C ALA A 605 0.52 -24.28 -8.24
N ALA A 606 0.72 -23.25 -7.43
CA ALA A 606 -0.38 -22.41 -6.96
C ALA A 606 -0.01 -20.93 -6.99
N ASN A 607 -0.93 -20.10 -7.45
CA ASN A 607 -0.77 -18.65 -7.48
C ASN A 607 -1.53 -18.06 -6.30
N LEU A 608 -0.88 -17.14 -5.59
CA LEU A 608 -1.51 -16.24 -4.66
C LEU A 608 -1.28 -14.81 -5.13
N TRP A 609 -2.37 -14.14 -5.48
CA TRP A 609 -2.38 -12.74 -5.87
C TRP A 609 -2.77 -11.87 -4.68
N VAL A 610 -2.01 -10.80 -4.49
CA VAL A 610 -2.30 -9.77 -3.49
C VAL A 610 -2.55 -8.44 -4.20
N TRP A 611 -3.61 -7.78 -3.81
CA TRP A 611 -4.11 -6.53 -4.39
C TRP A 611 -3.56 -5.32 -3.64
N ASN A 612 -3.30 -4.23 -4.36
CA ASN A 612 -2.83 -2.98 -3.76
C ASN A 612 -3.91 -2.30 -2.91
N GLY A 613 -5.18 -2.69 -3.04
CA GLY A 613 -6.32 -2.26 -2.23
C GLY A 613 -7.51 -3.21 -2.44
N PRO A 614 -8.68 -2.94 -1.82
CA PRO A 614 -9.79 -3.88 -1.81
C PRO A 614 -10.26 -4.27 -3.21
N ARG A 615 -10.31 -5.58 -3.46
CA ARG A 615 -10.83 -6.14 -4.71
C ARG A 615 -12.33 -5.93 -4.83
N ASN A 616 -12.85 -6.09 -6.04
CA ASN A 616 -14.25 -5.82 -6.32
C ASN A 616 -15.19 -6.66 -5.45
N GLY A 617 -16.28 -6.02 -5.00
CA GLY A 617 -17.27 -6.66 -4.14
C GLY A 617 -16.98 -6.58 -2.64
N TYR A 618 -15.83 -6.03 -2.23
CA TYR A 618 -15.51 -5.74 -0.83
C TYR A 618 -15.77 -4.27 -0.49
N PRO A 619 -16.12 -3.94 0.78
CA PRO A 619 -16.17 -2.55 1.23
C PRO A 619 -14.86 -1.82 0.90
N GLY A 620 -14.93 -0.56 0.49
CA GLY A 620 -13.75 0.23 0.14
C GLY A 620 -13.14 -0.04 -1.24
N SER A 621 -13.68 -0.97 -2.04
CA SER A 621 -13.23 -1.16 -3.43
C SER A 621 -13.58 0.07 -4.28
N PRO A 622 -12.64 0.65 -5.07
CA PRO A 622 -12.94 1.77 -5.95
C PRO A 622 -14.04 1.41 -6.95
N THR A 623 -15.15 2.14 -6.92
CA THR A 623 -16.21 1.98 -7.92
C THR A 623 -15.92 2.90 -9.10
N ASN A 624 -15.59 2.33 -10.26
CA ASN A 624 -15.39 3.11 -11.49
C ASN A 624 -16.72 3.77 -11.91
N GLN A 625 -16.83 5.09 -11.74
CA GLN A 625 -18.05 5.84 -12.05
C GLN A 625 -18.41 5.78 -13.53
N ASP A 626 -17.44 5.76 -14.46
CA ASP A 626 -17.70 5.61 -15.88
C ASP A 626 -18.32 4.24 -16.23
N VAL A 627 -17.96 3.19 -15.48
CA VAL A 627 -18.58 1.86 -15.59
C VAL A 627 -20.00 1.90 -15.01
N VAL A 628 -20.20 2.54 -13.87
CA VAL A 628 -21.53 2.75 -13.25
C VAL A 628 -22.44 3.53 -14.19
N GLU A 629 -21.94 4.60 -14.80
CA GLU A 629 -22.65 5.48 -15.72
C GLU A 629 -22.89 4.82 -17.07
N ARG A 630 -21.93 4.08 -17.64
CA ARG A 630 -22.16 3.25 -18.83
C ARG A 630 -23.21 2.18 -18.60
N ASN A 631 -23.19 1.51 -17.45
CA ASN A 631 -24.21 0.52 -17.10
C ASN A 631 -25.58 1.16 -16.92
N ARG A 632 -25.65 2.34 -16.30
CA ARG A 632 -26.88 3.16 -16.18
C ARG A 632 -27.40 3.62 -17.55
N ALA A 633 -26.52 4.07 -18.44
CA ALA A 633 -26.85 4.58 -19.78
C ALA A 633 -27.25 3.46 -20.76
N ALA A 634 -26.67 2.26 -20.61
CA ALA A 634 -27.03 1.08 -21.38
C ALA A 634 -28.36 0.43 -20.95
N GLY A 635 -29.09 1.02 -19.98
CA GLY A 635 -30.29 0.42 -19.40
C GLY A 635 -30.02 -0.88 -18.64
N LYS A 636 -28.74 -1.27 -18.49
CA LYS A 636 -28.29 -2.36 -17.62
C LYS A 636 -28.24 -1.83 -16.19
N GLN A 637 -29.42 -1.50 -15.63
CA GLN A 637 -29.54 -1.66 -14.20
C GLN A 637 -29.28 -3.14 -13.91
N ASN A 638 -28.36 -3.42 -12.99
CA ASN A 638 -28.23 -4.77 -12.44
C ASN A 638 -29.46 -5.01 -11.55
N THR A 639 -30.63 -5.18 -12.17
CA THR A 639 -31.95 -5.33 -11.52
C THR A 639 -32.04 -6.60 -10.66
N GLN A 640 -30.98 -7.40 -10.62
CA GLN A 640 -30.90 -8.64 -9.87
C GLN A 640 -29.96 -8.60 -8.65
N GLN A 641 -29.02 -7.64 -8.58
CA GLN A 641 -28.10 -7.53 -7.44
C GLN A 641 -28.77 -6.72 -6.32
N LYS A 642 -28.91 -7.35 -5.17
CA LYS A 642 -29.54 -6.82 -3.96
C LYS A 642 -28.47 -6.52 -2.92
N GLN A 643 -28.54 -5.34 -2.33
CA GLN A 643 -27.78 -5.05 -1.12
C GLN A 643 -28.57 -5.53 0.09
N THR A 644 -27.90 -6.30 0.94
CA THR A 644 -28.49 -6.91 2.12
C THR A 644 -27.62 -6.67 3.33
N SER A 645 -28.25 -6.41 4.47
CA SER A 645 -27.58 -6.25 5.76
C SER A 645 -28.00 -7.35 6.73
N PHE A 646 -27.03 -7.97 7.40
CA PHE A 646 -27.26 -8.95 8.47
C PHE A 646 -26.81 -8.36 9.81
N LEU A 647 -27.72 -8.30 10.78
CA LEU A 647 -27.46 -7.70 12.08
C LEU A 647 -27.89 -8.62 13.22
N ASN A 648 -27.01 -8.80 14.19
CA ASN A 648 -27.37 -9.40 15.47
C ASN A 648 -27.92 -8.33 16.41
N THR A 649 -29.18 -8.49 16.81
CA THR A 649 -29.87 -7.53 17.69
C THR A 649 -29.43 -7.62 19.14
N GLN A 650 -28.61 -8.62 19.49
CA GLN A 650 -28.09 -8.89 20.82
C GLN A 650 -29.18 -9.21 21.85
N THR A 651 -30.34 -9.67 21.37
CA THR A 651 -31.48 -10.02 22.22
C THR A 651 -31.51 -11.50 22.58
N ASP A 652 -30.95 -12.37 21.74
CA ASP A 652 -30.87 -13.82 21.96
C ASP A 652 -29.45 -14.23 22.36
N GLU A 653 -29.28 -14.64 23.61
CA GLU A 653 -28.00 -15.05 24.18
C GLU A 653 -27.41 -16.31 23.50
N THR A 654 -28.23 -17.12 22.83
CA THR A 654 -27.74 -18.27 22.05
C THR A 654 -27.00 -17.85 20.77
N MET A 655 -27.21 -16.62 20.30
CA MET A 655 -26.56 -16.04 19.13
C MET A 655 -25.28 -15.25 19.47
N ARG A 656 -24.78 -15.35 20.71
CA ARG A 656 -23.61 -14.58 21.19
C ARG A 656 -22.37 -14.73 20.33
N ASN A 657 -22.15 -15.93 19.78
CA ASN A 657 -21.02 -16.28 18.92
C ASN A 657 -21.44 -16.59 17.48
N ALA A 658 -22.54 -16.00 17.02
CA ALA A 658 -23.07 -16.26 15.69
C ALA A 658 -22.10 -15.83 14.59
N GLN A 659 -22.11 -16.61 13.51
CA GLN A 659 -21.28 -16.41 12.34
C GLN A 659 -22.15 -16.49 11.09
N LEU A 660 -21.92 -15.61 10.14
CA LEU A 660 -22.63 -15.59 8.86
C LEU A 660 -21.85 -16.40 7.83
N TYR A 661 -22.56 -17.20 7.06
CA TYR A 661 -22.05 -18.02 5.97
C TYR A 661 -22.90 -17.77 4.71
N PHE A 662 -22.27 -17.77 3.54
CA PHE A 662 -22.96 -17.94 2.27
C PHE A 662 -22.87 -19.41 1.88
N GLN A 663 -24.00 -20.13 1.85
CA GLN A 663 -23.98 -21.60 1.80
C GLN A 663 -23.11 -22.16 2.94
N ASP A 664 -22.04 -22.91 2.63
CA ASP A 664 -21.10 -23.43 3.62
C ASP A 664 -19.82 -22.60 3.78
N THR A 665 -19.75 -21.44 3.11
CA THR A 665 -18.58 -20.54 3.13
C THR A 665 -18.71 -19.50 4.23
N PHE A 666 -17.76 -19.46 5.17
CA PHE A 666 -17.73 -18.44 6.23
C PHE A 666 -17.54 -17.05 5.64
N TRP A 667 -18.37 -16.11 6.08
CA TRP A 667 -18.39 -14.75 5.56
C TRP A 667 -17.97 -13.70 6.59
N GLY A 668 -18.35 -13.89 7.86
CA GLY A 668 -17.99 -12.94 8.91
C GLY A 668 -18.60 -13.28 10.26
N LYS A 669 -18.02 -12.72 11.32
CA LYS A 669 -18.57 -12.82 12.67
C LYS A 669 -19.74 -11.85 12.81
N MET A 670 -20.83 -12.32 13.41
CA MET A 670 -22.03 -11.54 13.70
C MET A 670 -22.52 -11.82 15.13
N GLY A 671 -21.59 -11.93 16.08
CA GLY A 671 -21.85 -12.13 17.49
C GLY A 671 -22.29 -10.86 18.20
N PHE A 672 -22.31 -10.90 19.54
CA PHE A 672 -22.67 -9.72 20.34
C PHE A 672 -21.55 -8.66 20.27
N GLY A 673 -21.91 -7.43 19.92
CA GLY A 673 -20.97 -6.32 19.74
C GLY A 673 -20.34 -6.25 18.34
N ASP A 674 -20.54 -7.24 17.48
CA ASP A 674 -20.06 -7.22 16.10
C ASP A 674 -20.94 -6.29 15.22
N PRO A 675 -20.35 -5.57 14.25
CA PRO A 675 -21.08 -4.67 13.36
C PRO A 675 -21.98 -5.44 12.38
N ALA A 676 -22.96 -4.74 11.78
CA ALA A 676 -23.80 -5.31 10.74
C ALA A 676 -22.95 -5.70 9.52
N ILE A 677 -23.17 -6.91 8.99
CA ILE A 677 -22.50 -7.40 7.80
C ILE A 677 -23.33 -7.00 6.57
N ASN A 678 -22.78 -6.15 5.72
CA ASN A 678 -23.42 -5.72 4.48
C ASN A 678 -22.83 -6.51 3.30
N VAL A 679 -23.70 -7.06 2.47
CA VAL A 679 -23.29 -7.90 1.33
C VAL A 679 -24.07 -7.51 0.07
N ASN A 680 -23.40 -7.66 -1.07
CA ASN A 680 -24.06 -7.68 -2.38
C ASN A 680 -24.42 -9.13 -2.70
N THR A 681 -25.69 -9.41 -2.94
CA THR A 681 -26.23 -10.77 -3.14
C THR A 681 -27.31 -10.77 -4.22
N TYR A 682 -27.84 -11.93 -4.61
CA TYR A 682 -28.88 -12.05 -5.64
C TYR A 682 -30.11 -12.76 -5.09
N LYS A 683 -31.27 -12.54 -5.72
CA LYS A 683 -32.50 -13.27 -5.39
C LYS A 683 -32.25 -14.78 -5.41
N GLY A 684 -32.68 -15.48 -4.36
CA GLY A 684 -32.54 -16.92 -4.20
C GLY A 684 -31.25 -17.37 -3.51
N HIS A 685 -30.31 -16.46 -3.27
CA HIS A 685 -29.11 -16.74 -2.46
C HIS A 685 -29.50 -17.14 -1.04
N GLN A 686 -28.80 -18.16 -0.50
CA GLN A 686 -29.02 -18.67 0.84
C GLN A 686 -27.84 -18.33 1.74
N TRP A 687 -28.15 -17.65 2.85
CA TRP A 687 -27.19 -17.23 3.86
C TRP A 687 -27.50 -17.95 5.16
N HIS A 688 -26.52 -18.66 5.71
CA HIS A 688 -26.67 -19.45 6.91
C HIS A 688 -26.03 -18.73 8.09
N VAL A 689 -26.72 -18.71 9.22
CA VAL A 689 -26.14 -18.33 10.50
C VAL A 689 -25.77 -19.62 11.21
N LYS A 690 -24.49 -19.75 11.56
CA LYS A 690 -23.97 -20.88 12.32
C LYS A 690 -23.54 -20.44 13.71
N VAL A 691 -23.83 -21.27 14.72
CA VAL A 691 -23.33 -21.15 16.09
C VAL A 691 -22.77 -22.52 16.47
N ASN A 692 -21.52 -22.57 16.92
CA ASN A 692 -20.81 -23.83 17.19
C ASN A 692 -20.89 -24.81 16.00
N GLU A 693 -20.65 -24.30 14.79
CA GLU A 693 -20.67 -25.04 13.52
C GLU A 693 -22.04 -25.59 13.06
N MET A 694 -23.09 -25.44 13.87
CA MET A 694 -24.45 -25.85 13.48
C MET A 694 -25.21 -24.68 12.86
N THR A 695 -25.84 -24.92 11.71
CA THR A 695 -26.76 -23.95 11.09
C THR A 695 -28.00 -23.78 11.96
N VAL A 696 -28.12 -22.60 12.57
CA VAL A 696 -29.25 -22.23 13.44
C VAL A 696 -30.30 -21.41 12.72
N LYS A 697 -29.93 -20.71 11.63
CA LYS A 697 -30.85 -19.93 10.81
C LYS A 697 -30.42 -19.90 9.35
N THR A 698 -31.37 -19.81 8.44
CA THR A 698 -31.11 -19.62 7.00
C THR A 698 -31.97 -18.47 6.49
N PHE A 699 -31.35 -17.51 5.82
CA PHE A 699 -32.00 -16.41 5.12
C PHE A 699 -31.96 -16.68 3.62
N ILE A 700 -33.11 -16.52 2.96
CA ILE A 700 -33.21 -16.60 1.51
C ILE A 700 -33.53 -15.21 0.99
N ILE A 701 -32.67 -14.71 0.11
CA ILE A 701 -32.82 -13.38 -0.47
C ILE A 701 -34.02 -13.36 -1.42
N ASP A 702 -34.95 -12.44 -1.20
CA ASP A 702 -36.18 -12.30 -1.97
C ASP A 702 -36.18 -11.06 -2.88
N ASP A 703 -37.34 -10.66 -3.41
CA ASP A 703 -37.46 -9.47 -4.26
C ASP A 703 -37.75 -8.17 -3.50
N SER A 704 -37.80 -8.21 -2.16
CA SER A 704 -38.17 -7.06 -1.36
C SER A 704 -37.20 -5.87 -1.54
N PRO A 705 -37.69 -4.61 -1.45
CA PRO A 705 -36.87 -3.42 -1.70
C PRO A 705 -35.91 -3.07 -0.55
N ASN A 706 -36.22 -3.48 0.69
CA ASN A 706 -35.36 -3.35 1.85
C ASN A 706 -35.01 -4.75 2.37
N GLN A 707 -33.72 -5.10 2.41
CA GLN A 707 -33.26 -6.40 2.92
C GLN A 707 -32.32 -6.20 4.10
N SER A 708 -32.92 -6.02 5.28
CA SER A 708 -32.22 -6.12 6.55
C SER A 708 -32.74 -7.36 7.27
N TYR A 709 -31.85 -8.31 7.50
CA TYR A 709 -32.13 -9.56 8.19
C TYR A 709 -31.50 -9.53 9.56
N THR A 710 -32.31 -9.81 10.58
CA THR A 710 -31.85 -9.78 11.96
C THR A 710 -31.86 -11.16 12.60
N ILE A 711 -30.91 -11.39 13.50
CA ILE A 711 -30.91 -12.50 14.44
C ILE A 711 -31.02 -12.03 15.88
#